data_AF-A0AB34VDV2-F1
#
_entry.id   AF-A0AB34VDV2-F1
#
_cell.length_a   1.000
_cell.length_b   1.000
_cell.length_c   1.000
_cell.angle_alpha   90.00
_cell.angle_beta   90.00
_cell.angle_gamma   90.00
#
_symmetry.space_group_name_H-M   'P 1'
#
loop_
_entity.id
_entity.type
_entity.pdbx_description
1 polymer ?
#
loop_
_entity_poly.entity_id
_entity_poly.type
_entity_poly.pdbx_seq_one_letter_code
_entity_poly.pdbx_strand_id
1 'polypeptide(L)'
;MPAVMRFGTFLTRLTGAVLLPVLMNNALAAPPPADPGFSDSAPPPNVPAFVDTIATNQRGDAHFATLNTNAGVRVVSGFLTLWRPRTLRVDAGVTAPARDGFPAITPSDCTGLPDKPPVCGTVLNRHVLDANLKYVVKATAHRSPAQAAAAYFDDRRAKGYSVTDGLGPLTSVWRSAAQQVTSITRIPADASRVLYVDKGNNTGAGTQESNHDFGLVVDFLNEMGNNASTEPAKRFYKYARPYRWRSEVVVVPALVPAESPTPATDGGFISGHTAEAIRDAIAMAWLVPERFQAMISRGMELGENRIIAGMHSPLDVIGGRMLALAVATANLTAYHDEALRAFAQAHQTLLQRTGTTPEALRVFAHAAPLQADRFADPATNRAEARRRMTFGFTPIASRQRPPVVPKGAEILLETRFPYLTASQRRVVLKTTEIASGYPVMDDAEGWGRLNLVAAADGYGQFNGNVQVAMDASKGGFNQRDSWRNAISGAGKLTLQGSGTLQLVGNNHYSGGTQVDGGTLEAGSVHAFGKGDVYVGSQGAVRIRAASPVQIKRHFTARPNARLELDIDGKGGGQLAIRGPLAAGGTLVVRFVKGYQPKLGEVIPLIDAAARSGRFEQITVEGYRARPVFSASGIKIQILAA
;
A
#
# COMPACT_ATOMS: atom_id res chain seq x y z
N MET A 1 47.38 -78.95 41.93
CA MET A 1 46.90 -79.12 40.54
C MET A 1 46.61 -77.74 39.96
N PRO A 2 47.53 -77.17 39.16
CA PRO A 2 47.25 -76.02 38.30
C PRO A 2 46.97 -76.49 36.86
N ALA A 3 46.33 -75.67 36.03
CA ALA A 3 46.39 -75.83 34.58
C ALA A 3 46.57 -74.48 33.91
N VAL A 4 47.69 -74.40 33.22
CA VAL A 4 48.28 -73.30 32.47
C VAL A 4 47.97 -73.54 30.99
N MET A 5 47.73 -72.49 30.20
CA MET A 5 48.27 -72.42 28.84
C MET A 5 48.41 -70.99 28.30
N ARG A 6 49.54 -70.78 27.64
CA ARG A 6 50.15 -69.54 27.12
C ARG A 6 49.98 -69.44 25.59
N PHE A 7 50.44 -68.27 25.10
CA PHE A 7 50.97 -67.89 23.77
C PHE A 7 49.99 -67.05 22.94
N GLY A 8 50.32 -65.86 22.43
CA GLY A 8 51.57 -65.09 22.41
C GLY A 8 51.48 -64.14 21.20
N THR A 9 52.02 -62.92 21.25
CA THR A 9 52.37 -62.17 20.02
C THR A 9 53.28 -60.96 20.28
N PHE A 10 54.45 -61.04 19.64
CA PHE A 10 55.40 -60.04 19.14
C PHE A 10 55.31 -58.55 19.54
N LEU A 11 56.42 -58.08 20.13
CA LEU A 11 56.90 -56.70 20.06
C LEU A 11 57.27 -56.35 18.61
N THR A 12 56.73 -55.26 18.08
CA THR A 12 57.34 -54.54 16.96
C THR A 12 57.50 -53.07 17.37
N ARG A 13 58.75 -52.61 17.46
CA ARG A 13 59.09 -51.19 17.57
C ARG A 13 58.75 -50.51 16.25
N LEU A 14 57.90 -49.50 16.28
CA LEU A 14 57.78 -48.51 15.21
C LEU A 14 57.80 -47.11 15.83
N THR A 15 58.85 -46.40 15.45
CA THR A 15 59.21 -45.03 15.81
C THR A 15 58.21 -44.02 15.27
N GLY A 16 57.84 -43.09 16.16
CA GLY A 16 57.44 -41.69 15.93
C GLY A 16 56.93 -41.24 14.56
N ALA A 17 55.65 -40.89 14.53
CA ALA A 17 55.17 -39.65 13.94
C ALA A 17 53.89 -39.23 14.70
N VAL A 18 54.02 -38.27 15.62
CA VAL A 18 52.86 -37.63 16.25
C VAL A 18 52.23 -36.74 15.18
N LEU A 19 51.25 -37.28 14.47
CA LEU A 19 50.27 -36.47 13.75
C LEU A 19 49.38 -35.81 14.80
N LEU A 20 49.69 -34.55 15.12
CA LEU A 20 48.75 -33.66 15.78
C LEU A 20 47.43 -33.68 14.97
N PRO A 21 46.29 -34.06 15.57
CA PRO A 21 45.02 -33.88 14.88
C PRO A 21 44.84 -32.38 14.69
N VAL A 22 44.85 -31.94 13.42
CA VAL A 22 44.26 -30.66 13.06
C VAL A 22 42.80 -30.77 13.46
N LEU A 23 42.48 -30.23 14.64
CA LEU A 23 41.10 -29.91 15.02
C LEU A 23 40.59 -28.95 13.96
N MET A 24 39.98 -29.49 12.90
CA MET A 24 39.04 -28.75 12.09
C MET A 24 37.95 -28.33 13.07
N ASN A 25 38.01 -27.09 13.50
CA ASN A 25 36.99 -26.46 14.31
C ASN A 25 35.72 -26.40 13.44
N ASN A 26 34.97 -27.49 13.42
CA ASN A 26 33.60 -27.55 12.95
C ASN A 26 32.78 -26.73 13.94
N ALA A 27 32.92 -25.40 13.88
CA ALA A 27 31.98 -24.50 14.50
C ALA A 27 30.62 -24.84 13.87
N LEU A 28 29.79 -25.57 14.61
CA LEU A 28 28.43 -25.90 14.24
C LEU A 28 27.76 -24.63 13.72
N ALA A 29 27.25 -24.67 12.49
CA ALA A 29 26.54 -23.54 11.90
C ALA A 29 25.47 -23.07 12.89
N ALA A 30 25.40 -21.75 13.13
CA ALA A 30 24.42 -21.19 14.04
C ALA A 30 23.01 -21.66 13.60
N PRO A 31 22.14 -22.07 14.54
CA PRO A 31 20.80 -22.50 14.20
C PRO A 31 20.02 -21.38 13.50
N PRO A 32 18.94 -21.69 12.76
CA PRO A 32 18.02 -20.68 12.27
C PRO A 32 17.59 -19.73 13.40
N PRO A 33 17.27 -18.45 13.10
CA PRO A 33 16.80 -17.53 14.13
C PRO A 33 15.60 -18.14 14.86
N ALA A 34 15.65 -18.10 16.20
CA ALA A 34 14.65 -18.73 17.05
C ALA A 34 13.26 -18.25 16.69
N ASP A 35 12.29 -19.17 16.72
CA ASP A 35 10.89 -18.80 16.62
C ASP A 35 10.50 -18.03 17.90
N PRO A 36 10.08 -16.75 17.82
CA PRO A 36 9.58 -15.99 18.96
C PRO A 36 8.32 -16.61 19.60
N GLY A 37 7.65 -17.55 18.93
CA GLY A 37 6.50 -18.32 19.44
C GLY A 37 5.14 -17.67 19.23
N PHE A 38 5.04 -16.60 18.42
CA PHE A 38 3.77 -15.92 18.14
C PHE A 38 3.65 -15.47 16.68
N SER A 39 2.46 -15.63 16.11
CA SER A 39 2.03 -15.01 14.85
C SER A 39 1.14 -13.80 15.15
N ASP A 40 1.23 -12.77 14.32
CA ASP A 40 0.34 -11.62 14.46
C ASP A 40 -1.01 -11.93 13.80
N SER A 41 -2.06 -11.31 14.33
CA SER A 41 -3.42 -11.40 13.79
C SER A 41 -4.15 -10.06 13.88
N ALA A 42 -5.18 -9.93 13.05
CA ALA A 42 -6.03 -8.75 12.98
C ALA A 42 -7.49 -9.20 12.82
N PRO A 43 -8.11 -9.85 13.83
CA PRO A 43 -9.49 -10.30 13.72
C PRO A 43 -10.44 -9.11 13.44
N PRO A 44 -11.54 -9.31 12.70
CA PRO A 44 -12.54 -8.27 12.50
C PRO A 44 -13.11 -7.78 13.84
N PRO A 45 -13.42 -6.48 13.98
CA PRO A 45 -14.08 -5.96 15.18
C PRO A 45 -15.50 -6.52 15.30
N ASN A 46 -15.96 -6.73 16.54
CA ASN A 46 -17.32 -7.16 16.84
C ASN A 46 -18.31 -5.98 16.82
N VAL A 47 -18.51 -5.41 15.64
CA VAL A 47 -19.46 -4.32 15.36
C VAL A 47 -20.22 -4.60 14.06
N PRO A 48 -21.42 -4.03 13.86
CA PRO A 48 -22.12 -4.16 12.59
C PRO A 48 -21.25 -3.68 11.42
N ALA A 49 -20.84 -4.60 10.56
CA ALA A 49 -19.91 -4.30 9.48
C ALA A 49 -20.63 -3.71 8.27
N PHE A 50 -20.02 -2.70 7.63
CA PHE A 50 -20.54 -2.10 6.41
C PHE A 50 -20.70 -3.15 5.30
N VAL A 51 -19.74 -4.07 5.15
CA VAL A 51 -19.79 -5.13 4.12
C VAL A 51 -21.03 -6.03 4.23
N ASP A 52 -21.54 -6.25 5.45
CA ASP A 52 -22.74 -7.06 5.68
C ASP A 52 -24.04 -6.25 5.54
N THR A 53 -23.94 -4.92 5.57
CA THR A 53 -25.09 -4.01 5.69
C THR A 53 -25.11 -2.93 4.62
N ILE A 54 -24.33 -3.08 3.54
CA ILE A 54 -24.18 -2.08 2.47
C ILE A 54 -25.52 -1.67 1.88
N ALA A 55 -26.45 -2.62 1.72
CA ALA A 55 -27.80 -2.37 1.20
C ALA A 55 -28.59 -1.36 2.04
N THR A 56 -28.19 -1.09 3.28
CA THR A 56 -28.83 -0.06 4.14
C THR A 56 -28.33 1.36 3.87
N ASN A 57 -27.30 1.56 3.02
CA ASN A 57 -26.81 2.89 2.65
C ASN A 57 -27.73 3.59 1.64
N GLN A 58 -28.98 3.81 2.04
CA GLN A 58 -30.05 4.35 1.22
C GLN A 58 -30.73 5.54 1.93
N ARG A 59 -31.61 6.24 1.19
CA ARG A 59 -32.48 7.29 1.71
C ARG A 59 -33.90 7.06 1.14
N GLY A 60 -34.91 7.62 1.79
CA GLY A 60 -36.31 7.45 1.37
C GLY A 60 -36.98 6.18 1.87
N ASP A 61 -36.29 5.40 2.72
CA ASP A 61 -36.86 4.27 3.46
C ASP A 61 -36.69 4.53 4.97
N ALA A 62 -37.78 4.42 5.72
CA ALA A 62 -37.81 4.64 7.16
C ALA A 62 -36.93 3.63 7.93
N HIS A 63 -36.72 2.42 7.40
CA HIS A 63 -35.81 1.43 7.97
C HIS A 63 -34.39 1.96 8.06
N PHE A 64 -33.93 2.72 7.06
CA PHE A 64 -32.54 3.14 6.89
C PHE A 64 -32.32 4.60 7.27
N ALA A 65 -33.15 5.14 8.14
CA ALA A 65 -33.17 6.57 8.41
C ALA A 65 -32.35 7.00 9.64
N THR A 66 -31.71 6.09 10.38
CA THR A 66 -31.05 6.42 11.66
C THR A 66 -29.57 6.05 11.66
N LEU A 67 -28.82 6.53 12.68
CA LEU A 67 -27.42 6.17 12.88
C LEU A 67 -27.20 4.65 12.98
N ASN A 68 -28.10 3.92 13.65
CA ASN A 68 -27.93 2.48 13.88
C ASN A 68 -28.31 1.65 12.66
N THR A 69 -29.21 2.16 11.82
CA THR A 69 -29.80 1.40 10.72
C THR A 69 -29.27 1.78 9.34
N ASN A 70 -28.44 2.81 9.22
CA ASN A 70 -27.83 3.22 7.96
C ASN A 70 -26.31 3.05 8.00
N ALA A 71 -25.80 2.11 7.21
CA ALA A 71 -24.37 1.80 7.19
C ALA A 71 -23.48 3.00 6.79
N GLY A 72 -23.88 3.81 5.81
CA GLY A 72 -23.09 4.96 5.37
C GLY A 72 -23.03 6.08 6.40
N VAL A 73 -24.11 6.28 7.16
CA VAL A 73 -24.11 7.22 8.31
C VAL A 73 -23.17 6.73 9.41
N ARG A 74 -23.20 5.43 9.72
CA ARG A 74 -22.40 4.81 10.78
C ARG A 74 -20.89 4.89 10.53
N VAL A 75 -20.45 4.64 9.29
CA VAL A 75 -19.01 4.68 8.91
C VAL A 75 -18.36 6.00 9.29
N VAL A 76 -19.08 7.11 9.19
CA VAL A 76 -18.55 8.46 9.46
C VAL A 76 -19.09 9.06 10.78
N SER A 77 -19.60 8.22 11.67
CA SER A 77 -20.19 8.61 12.97
C SER A 77 -19.25 9.36 13.91
N GLY A 78 -17.93 9.23 13.72
CA GLY A 78 -16.94 10.04 14.45
C GLY A 78 -17.18 11.56 14.31
N PHE A 79 -17.85 12.01 13.25
CA PHE A 79 -18.22 13.43 13.07
C PHE A 79 -19.23 13.93 14.11
N LEU A 80 -20.02 13.04 14.74
CA LEU A 80 -20.93 13.39 15.84
C LEU A 80 -20.21 13.89 17.10
N THR A 81 -18.88 13.71 17.20
CA THR A 81 -18.07 14.32 18.28
C THR A 81 -17.77 15.80 18.03
N LEU A 82 -17.95 16.27 16.79
CA LEU A 82 -17.63 17.63 16.35
C LEU A 82 -18.89 18.45 16.09
N TRP A 83 -19.94 17.80 15.58
CA TRP A 83 -21.17 18.42 15.10
C TRP A 83 -22.38 17.54 15.41
N ARG A 84 -23.42 18.12 16.00
CA ARG A 84 -24.71 17.46 16.22
C ARG A 84 -25.76 17.98 15.24
N PRO A 85 -26.26 17.18 14.29
CA PRO A 85 -27.35 17.63 13.42
C PRO A 85 -28.62 17.85 14.24
N ARG A 86 -29.52 18.73 13.75
CA ARG A 86 -30.77 19.11 14.43
C ARG A 86 -31.65 17.89 14.71
N THR A 87 -31.67 16.94 13.79
CA THR A 87 -32.30 15.63 13.96
C THR A 87 -31.25 14.57 13.66
N LEU A 88 -31.33 13.43 14.36
CA LEU A 88 -30.47 12.27 14.09
C LEU A 88 -31.16 11.34 13.08
N ARG A 89 -31.57 11.92 11.93
CA ARG A 89 -32.30 11.22 10.87
C ARG A 89 -31.79 11.59 9.48
N VAL A 90 -31.87 10.65 8.55
CA VAL A 90 -31.61 10.83 7.11
C VAL A 90 -32.82 11.53 6.47
N ASP A 91 -32.97 12.83 6.71
CA ASP A 91 -34.23 13.54 6.43
C ASP A 91 -34.07 14.85 5.64
N ALA A 92 -32.86 15.39 5.41
CA ALA A 92 -32.75 16.66 4.69
C ALA A 92 -33.17 16.49 3.21
N GLY A 93 -34.24 17.17 2.81
CA GLY A 93 -34.81 17.10 1.45
C GLY A 93 -35.35 15.71 1.07
N VAL A 94 -35.72 14.87 2.04
CA VAL A 94 -36.20 13.50 1.81
C VAL A 94 -37.44 13.21 2.66
N THR A 95 -38.42 12.54 2.07
CA THR A 95 -39.61 11.99 2.75
C THR A 95 -39.57 10.46 2.74
N ALA A 96 -40.14 9.82 3.77
CA ALA A 96 -40.46 8.39 3.76
C ALA A 96 -41.71 8.12 4.61
N PRO A 97 -42.65 7.26 4.18
CA PRO A 97 -43.78 6.86 5.02
C PRO A 97 -43.31 6.01 6.21
N ALA A 98 -44.12 5.95 7.27
CA ALA A 98 -43.89 4.99 8.36
C ALA A 98 -44.05 3.56 7.82
N ARG A 99 -43.19 2.64 8.26
CA ARG A 99 -43.15 1.27 7.74
C ARG A 99 -42.57 0.31 8.78
N ASP A 100 -43.20 -0.85 8.97
CA ASP A 100 -42.70 -1.95 9.82
C ASP A 100 -42.24 -1.50 11.23
N GLY A 101 -42.98 -0.56 11.84
CA GLY A 101 -42.67 0.01 13.16
C GLY A 101 -41.66 1.17 13.15
N PHE A 102 -41.06 1.51 12.01
CA PHE A 102 -40.21 2.68 11.84
C PHE A 102 -41.07 3.93 11.54
N PRO A 103 -40.84 5.05 12.25
CA PRO A 103 -41.63 6.26 12.07
C PRO A 103 -41.36 6.93 10.73
N ALA A 104 -42.36 7.65 10.22
CA ALA A 104 -42.25 8.44 9.00
C ALA A 104 -41.11 9.46 9.09
N ILE A 105 -40.48 9.71 7.94
CA ILE A 105 -39.43 10.72 7.77
C ILE A 105 -40.04 11.91 7.04
N THR A 106 -40.00 13.07 7.70
CA THR A 106 -40.38 14.35 7.10
C THR A 106 -39.13 15.17 6.78
N PRO A 107 -39.12 15.91 5.66
CA PRO A 107 -37.99 16.73 5.29
C PRO A 107 -37.59 17.68 6.40
N SER A 108 -36.29 17.74 6.71
CA SER A 108 -35.78 18.75 7.63
C SER A 108 -36.15 20.13 7.13
N ASP A 109 -36.68 20.96 8.02
CA ASP A 109 -37.03 22.37 7.79
C ASP A 109 -35.82 23.32 7.83
N CYS A 110 -34.60 22.80 8.06
CA CYS A 110 -33.41 23.63 8.25
C CYS A 110 -32.96 24.30 6.94
N THR A 111 -32.39 25.49 7.05
CA THR A 111 -32.06 26.34 5.89
C THR A 111 -30.87 25.84 5.07
N GLY A 112 -30.05 24.95 5.62
CA GLY A 112 -28.74 24.57 5.07
C GLY A 112 -27.64 25.63 5.28
N LEU A 113 -27.98 26.76 5.88
CA LEU A 113 -27.06 27.85 6.18
C LEU A 113 -26.68 27.80 7.66
N PRO A 114 -25.38 27.91 8.00
CA PRO A 114 -24.90 27.70 9.37
C PRO A 114 -25.32 28.80 10.35
N ASP A 115 -25.67 29.97 9.83
CA ASP A 115 -25.97 31.20 10.59
C ASP A 115 -27.42 31.70 10.39
N LYS A 116 -28.24 31.03 9.57
CA LYS A 116 -29.64 31.42 9.35
C LYS A 116 -30.61 30.41 9.97
N PRO A 117 -31.43 30.81 10.96
CA PRO A 117 -32.42 29.93 11.54
C PRO A 117 -33.53 29.59 10.52
N PRO A 118 -34.11 28.38 10.58
CA PRO A 118 -33.68 27.24 11.42
C PRO A 118 -32.33 26.65 11.00
N VAL A 119 -31.38 26.59 11.94
CA VAL A 119 -30.03 26.04 11.69
C VAL A 119 -30.04 24.51 11.64
N CYS A 120 -29.16 23.92 10.84
CA CYS A 120 -29.15 22.47 10.60
C CYS A 120 -28.49 21.63 11.71
N GLY A 121 -27.88 22.25 12.72
CA GLY A 121 -27.26 21.55 13.83
C GLY A 121 -26.47 22.47 14.76
N THR A 122 -25.73 21.87 15.69
CA THR A 122 -24.99 22.53 16.76
C THR A 122 -23.52 22.12 16.73
N VAL A 123 -22.63 23.10 16.86
CA VAL A 123 -21.19 22.86 17.00
C VAL A 123 -20.87 22.31 18.38
N LEU A 124 -20.21 21.15 18.44
CA LEU A 124 -19.75 20.53 19.69
C LEU A 124 -18.26 20.73 19.93
N ASN A 125 -17.45 20.73 18.87
CA ASN A 125 -16.01 20.99 18.95
C ASN A 125 -15.62 22.14 18.03
N ARG A 126 -15.67 23.37 18.57
CA ARG A 126 -15.37 24.58 17.82
C ARG A 126 -13.91 24.65 17.35
N HIS A 127 -12.97 24.21 18.18
CA HIS A 127 -11.54 24.21 17.83
C HIS A 127 -11.26 23.44 16.53
N VAL A 128 -11.78 22.22 16.41
CA VAL A 128 -11.59 21.40 15.20
C VAL A 128 -12.33 21.98 14.00
N LEU A 129 -13.59 22.41 14.16
CA LEU A 129 -14.36 22.94 13.03
C LEU A 129 -13.81 24.28 12.53
N ASP A 130 -13.26 25.12 13.41
CA ASP A 130 -12.56 26.34 13.00
C ASP A 130 -11.25 26.01 12.28
N ALA A 131 -10.47 25.03 12.75
CA ALA A 131 -9.27 24.56 12.05
C ALA A 131 -9.61 24.00 10.65
N ASN A 132 -10.72 23.26 10.54
CA ASN A 132 -11.25 22.71 9.30
C ASN A 132 -11.54 23.82 8.28
N LEU A 133 -12.21 24.90 8.69
CA LEU A 133 -12.52 26.05 7.82
C LEU A 133 -11.29 26.92 7.53
N LYS A 134 -10.43 27.19 8.52
CA LYS A 134 -9.18 27.95 8.36
C LYS A 134 -8.26 27.30 7.32
N TYR A 135 -8.21 25.98 7.26
CA TYR A 135 -7.48 25.27 6.20
C TYR A 135 -7.99 25.66 4.81
N VAL A 136 -9.31 25.67 4.61
CA VAL A 136 -9.93 26.01 3.30
C VAL A 136 -9.67 27.47 2.94
N VAL A 137 -9.85 28.40 3.88
CA VAL A 137 -9.55 29.83 3.66
C VAL A 137 -8.10 30.00 3.23
N LYS A 138 -7.15 29.38 3.94
CA LYS A 138 -5.73 29.42 3.57
C LYS A 138 -5.47 28.83 2.19
N ALA A 139 -5.99 27.63 1.93
CA ALA A 139 -5.78 26.92 0.67
C ALA A 139 -6.34 27.69 -0.54
N THR A 140 -7.53 28.27 -0.41
CA THR A 140 -8.18 29.02 -1.50
C THR A 140 -7.53 30.39 -1.73
N ALA A 141 -7.06 31.06 -0.69
CA ALA A 141 -6.36 32.34 -0.81
C ALA A 141 -4.95 32.22 -1.42
N HIS A 142 -4.26 31.09 -1.21
CA HIS A 142 -2.86 30.90 -1.66
C HIS A 142 -2.71 29.96 -2.86
N ARG A 143 -3.80 29.48 -3.47
CA ARG A 143 -3.72 28.57 -4.61
C ARG A 143 -3.00 29.23 -5.79
N SER A 144 -2.14 28.47 -6.45
CA SER A 144 -1.55 28.85 -7.73
C SER A 144 -2.57 28.70 -8.88
N PRO A 145 -2.33 29.34 -10.04
CA PRO A 145 -3.14 29.13 -11.24
C PRO A 145 -3.17 27.65 -11.68
N ALA A 146 -2.05 26.93 -11.56
CA ALA A 146 -1.98 25.50 -11.89
C ALA A 146 -2.86 24.65 -10.96
N GLN A 147 -2.88 24.96 -9.66
CA GLN A 147 -3.77 24.31 -8.70
C GLN A 147 -5.25 24.63 -8.97
N ALA A 148 -5.57 25.88 -9.33
CA ALA A 148 -6.94 26.24 -9.73
C ALA A 148 -7.39 25.47 -10.98
N ALA A 149 -6.51 25.31 -11.97
CA ALA A 149 -6.79 24.56 -13.18
C ALA A 149 -6.99 23.05 -12.91
N ALA A 150 -6.09 22.44 -12.12
CA ALA A 150 -6.24 21.05 -11.69
C ALA A 150 -7.55 20.83 -10.93
N ALA A 151 -7.88 21.74 -10.00
CA ALA A 151 -9.13 21.71 -9.26
C ALA A 151 -10.37 21.84 -10.16
N TYR A 152 -10.34 22.69 -11.19
CA TYR A 152 -11.42 22.79 -12.17
C TYR A 152 -11.62 21.48 -12.95
N PHE A 153 -10.54 20.88 -13.47
CA PHE A 153 -10.65 19.63 -14.21
C PHE A 153 -11.17 18.49 -13.34
N ASP A 154 -10.64 18.36 -12.13
CA ASP A 154 -11.07 17.34 -11.17
C ASP A 154 -12.49 17.57 -10.63
N ASP A 155 -12.96 18.81 -10.63
CA ASP A 155 -14.34 19.17 -10.31
C ASP A 155 -15.28 18.80 -11.45
N ARG A 156 -14.90 19.10 -12.69
CA ARG A 156 -15.86 19.11 -13.79
C ARG A 156 -15.84 17.90 -14.68
N ARG A 157 -14.69 17.26 -14.88
CA ARG A 157 -14.62 15.96 -15.55
C ARG A 157 -15.26 14.88 -14.72
N ALA A 158 -15.68 13.80 -15.37
CA ALA A 158 -16.05 12.58 -14.68
C ALA A 158 -14.87 12.04 -13.83
N LYS A 159 -15.14 11.48 -12.64
CA LYS A 159 -14.08 11.16 -11.66
C LYS A 159 -13.25 9.96 -12.08
N GLY A 160 -13.90 8.91 -12.58
CA GLY A 160 -13.26 7.74 -13.16
C GLY A 160 -12.26 8.14 -14.25
N TYR A 161 -12.66 9.04 -15.17
CA TYR A 161 -11.76 9.58 -16.19
C TYR A 161 -10.57 10.32 -15.56
N SER A 162 -10.83 11.18 -14.56
CA SER A 162 -9.80 12.05 -13.95
C SER A 162 -8.74 11.28 -13.16
N VAL A 163 -9.11 10.15 -12.54
CA VAL A 163 -8.16 9.35 -11.74
C VAL A 163 -7.28 8.44 -12.58
N THR A 164 -7.61 8.19 -13.86
CA THR A 164 -6.75 7.39 -14.75
C THR A 164 -5.34 7.94 -14.92
N ASP A 165 -5.10 9.24 -14.65
CA ASP A 165 -3.74 9.81 -14.65
C ASP A 165 -2.79 9.10 -13.65
N GLY A 166 -3.33 8.42 -12.63
CA GLY A 166 -2.55 7.60 -11.69
C GLY A 166 -1.91 6.36 -12.35
N LEU A 167 -2.41 5.94 -13.51
CA LEU A 167 -1.85 4.85 -14.30
C LEU A 167 -0.53 5.23 -14.98
N GLY A 168 -0.16 6.52 -14.97
CA GLY A 168 1.10 7.02 -15.50
C GLY A 168 1.26 6.64 -16.97
N PRO A 169 2.34 5.94 -17.37
CA PRO A 169 2.54 5.45 -18.74
C PRO A 169 1.38 4.64 -19.34
N LEU A 170 0.54 4.00 -18.51
CA LEU A 170 -0.58 3.18 -18.97
C LEU A 170 -1.86 4.00 -19.24
N THR A 171 -1.88 5.30 -18.94
CA THR A 171 -3.09 6.14 -19.02
C THR A 171 -3.72 6.16 -20.42
N SER A 172 -2.92 6.37 -21.47
CA SER A 172 -3.43 6.43 -22.85
C SER A 172 -3.97 5.08 -23.33
N VAL A 173 -3.25 4.00 -23.03
CA VAL A 173 -3.65 2.63 -23.34
C VAL A 173 -4.97 2.29 -22.65
N TRP A 174 -5.08 2.60 -21.36
CA TRP A 174 -6.30 2.40 -20.58
C TRP A 174 -7.49 3.15 -21.18
N ARG A 175 -7.34 4.46 -21.42
CA ARG A 175 -8.44 5.27 -21.96
C ARG A 175 -8.88 4.79 -23.34
N SER A 176 -7.94 4.39 -24.20
CA SER A 176 -8.25 3.82 -25.51
C SER A 176 -8.99 2.48 -25.40
N ALA A 177 -8.53 1.57 -24.53
CA ALA A 177 -9.16 0.26 -24.34
C ALA A 177 -10.58 0.39 -23.73
N ALA A 178 -10.71 1.24 -22.71
CA ALA A 178 -12.00 1.53 -22.08
C ALA A 178 -12.92 2.42 -22.95
N GLN A 179 -12.43 2.95 -24.08
CA GLN A 179 -13.14 3.93 -24.90
C GLN A 179 -13.60 5.16 -24.10
N GLN A 180 -12.77 5.58 -23.13
CA GLN A 180 -13.05 6.70 -22.24
C GLN A 180 -12.84 8.04 -22.93
N VAL A 181 -13.83 8.93 -22.83
CA VAL A 181 -13.80 10.29 -23.39
C VAL A 181 -14.24 11.33 -22.36
N THR A 182 -13.76 12.56 -22.55
CA THR A 182 -14.22 13.75 -21.83
C THR A 182 -14.42 14.90 -22.81
N SER A 183 -15.46 15.68 -22.59
CA SER A 183 -15.71 16.94 -23.32
C SER A 183 -14.94 18.12 -22.73
N ILE A 184 -14.44 18.00 -21.50
CA ILE A 184 -13.74 19.08 -20.79
C ILE A 184 -12.24 18.95 -21.00
N THR A 185 -11.75 19.38 -22.16
CA THR A 185 -10.32 19.32 -22.50
C THR A 185 -9.56 20.60 -22.14
N ARG A 186 -10.27 21.71 -21.92
CA ARG A 186 -9.75 23.02 -21.51
C ARG A 186 -10.70 23.72 -20.55
N ILE A 187 -10.26 24.83 -19.96
CA ILE A 187 -11.11 25.74 -19.19
C ILE A 187 -11.65 26.80 -20.16
N PRO A 188 -12.97 26.86 -20.40
CA PRO A 188 -13.57 27.90 -21.23
C PRO A 188 -13.35 29.30 -20.65
N ALA A 189 -13.19 30.31 -21.52
CA ALA A 189 -12.92 31.69 -21.08
C ALA A 189 -14.08 32.31 -20.29
N ASP A 190 -15.30 31.83 -20.53
CA ASP A 190 -16.56 32.24 -19.89
C ASP A 190 -17.00 31.28 -18.76
N ALA A 191 -16.16 30.33 -18.35
CA ALA A 191 -16.48 29.35 -17.30
C ALA A 191 -16.79 29.99 -15.93
N SER A 192 -16.44 31.27 -15.71
CA SER A 192 -16.86 32.00 -14.51
C SER A 192 -18.33 32.40 -14.50
N ARG A 193 -19.04 32.23 -15.62
CA ARG A 193 -20.46 32.59 -15.79
C ARG A 193 -21.30 31.41 -16.27
N VAL A 194 -20.70 30.47 -17.00
CA VAL A 194 -21.37 29.31 -17.57
C VAL A 194 -20.93 28.03 -16.87
N LEU A 195 -21.89 27.23 -16.42
CA LEU A 195 -21.62 25.89 -15.91
C LEU A 195 -21.37 24.91 -17.05
N TYR A 196 -20.19 24.31 -17.09
CA TYR A 196 -19.85 23.26 -18.04
C TYR A 196 -20.01 21.87 -17.40
N VAL A 197 -20.89 21.07 -17.98
CA VAL A 197 -21.12 19.67 -17.61
C VAL A 197 -20.36 18.77 -18.57
N ASP A 198 -19.60 17.83 -18.03
CA ASP A 198 -18.88 16.88 -18.87
C ASP A 198 -19.87 15.92 -19.55
N LYS A 199 -19.82 15.88 -20.88
CA LYS A 199 -20.58 14.97 -21.74
C LYS A 199 -19.81 13.68 -22.07
N GLY A 200 -18.72 13.41 -21.34
CA GLY A 200 -17.94 12.17 -21.42
C GLY A 200 -18.63 10.98 -20.77
N ASN A 201 -17.94 9.83 -20.71
CA ASN A 201 -18.50 8.54 -20.27
C ASN A 201 -17.85 7.94 -19.02
N ASN A 202 -17.33 8.77 -18.10
CA ASN A 202 -16.75 8.39 -16.80
C ASN A 202 -15.74 7.23 -16.83
N THR A 203 -16.22 6.00 -16.74
CA THR A 203 -15.47 4.74 -16.66
C THR A 203 -15.24 4.10 -18.03
N GLY A 204 -15.99 4.46 -19.07
CA GLY A 204 -15.83 3.97 -20.45
C GLY A 204 -17.07 3.29 -21.01
N ALA A 205 -16.88 2.50 -22.07
CA ALA A 205 -17.92 1.68 -22.68
C ALA A 205 -17.86 0.23 -22.19
N GLY A 206 -18.99 -0.29 -21.67
CA GLY A 206 -19.15 -1.64 -21.13
C GLY A 206 -19.36 -2.73 -22.18
N THR A 207 -19.62 -3.97 -21.72
CA THR A 207 -19.87 -5.10 -22.65
C THR A 207 -21.11 -4.89 -23.52
N GLN A 208 -22.16 -4.26 -22.96
CA GLN A 208 -23.40 -3.95 -23.68
C GLN A 208 -23.23 -2.85 -24.75
N GLU A 209 -22.12 -2.11 -24.70
CA GLU A 209 -21.75 -1.08 -25.67
C GLU A 209 -20.76 -1.61 -26.72
N SER A 210 -20.72 -2.94 -26.92
CA SER A 210 -19.86 -3.64 -27.88
C SER A 210 -18.35 -3.52 -27.63
N ASN A 211 -17.93 -3.13 -26.42
CA ASN A 211 -16.51 -3.16 -26.03
C ASN A 211 -16.08 -4.55 -25.59
N HIS A 212 -15.86 -5.47 -26.53
CA HIS A 212 -15.52 -6.86 -26.19
C HIS A 212 -14.09 -7.04 -25.62
N ASP A 213 -13.16 -6.15 -25.97
CA ASP A 213 -11.77 -6.23 -25.52
C ASP A 213 -11.57 -5.78 -24.07
N PHE A 214 -12.39 -4.85 -23.58
CA PHE A 214 -12.21 -4.22 -22.27
C PHE A 214 -13.51 -3.99 -21.47
N GLY A 215 -14.66 -4.46 -21.98
CA GLY A 215 -15.97 -4.18 -21.40
C GLY A 215 -16.16 -4.75 -20.00
N LEU A 216 -15.57 -5.91 -19.66
CA LEU A 216 -15.68 -6.48 -18.31
C LEU A 216 -15.00 -5.59 -17.27
N VAL A 217 -13.90 -4.92 -17.66
CA VAL A 217 -13.23 -3.93 -16.82
C VAL A 217 -14.15 -2.76 -16.51
N VAL A 218 -14.82 -2.23 -17.54
CA VAL A 218 -15.74 -1.10 -17.40
C VAL A 218 -16.99 -1.50 -16.60
N ASP A 219 -17.57 -2.68 -16.87
CA ASP A 219 -18.72 -3.21 -16.14
C ASP A 219 -18.38 -3.34 -14.64
N PHE A 220 -17.24 -3.95 -14.31
CA PHE A 220 -16.78 -4.06 -12.92
C PHE A 220 -16.54 -2.70 -12.26
N LEU A 221 -15.96 -1.72 -12.96
CA LEU A 221 -15.83 -0.36 -12.44
C LEU A 221 -17.20 0.27 -12.13
N ASN A 222 -18.22 -0.01 -12.95
CA ASN A 222 -19.58 0.47 -12.72
C ASN A 222 -20.24 -0.19 -11.50
N GLU A 223 -19.98 -1.48 -11.26
CA GLU A 223 -20.48 -2.19 -10.06
C GLU A 223 -20.01 -1.55 -8.75
N MET A 224 -18.87 -0.86 -8.77
CA MET A 224 -18.41 -0.10 -7.60
C MET A 224 -19.40 1.00 -7.21
N GLY A 225 -20.20 1.53 -8.13
CA GLY A 225 -21.23 2.53 -7.86
C GLY A 225 -22.40 2.02 -7.00
N ASN A 226 -22.58 0.70 -6.87
CA ASN A 226 -23.74 0.14 -6.17
C ASN A 226 -23.72 0.46 -4.68
N ASN A 227 -24.84 0.97 -4.18
CA ASN A 227 -25.02 1.41 -2.78
C ASN A 227 -23.91 2.38 -2.29
N ALA A 228 -23.27 3.11 -3.21
CA ALA A 228 -22.11 3.95 -2.94
C ALA A 228 -22.48 5.42 -2.64
N SER A 229 -23.76 5.74 -2.50
CA SER A 229 -24.21 7.13 -2.40
C SER A 229 -23.69 7.79 -1.13
N THR A 230 -23.24 9.05 -1.25
CA THR A 230 -22.95 9.91 -0.09
C THR A 230 -24.18 10.63 0.44
N GLU A 231 -25.30 10.56 -0.27
CA GLU A 231 -26.52 11.29 0.06
C GLU A 231 -27.08 10.91 1.44
N PRO A 232 -27.11 9.64 1.88
CA PRO A 232 -27.59 9.31 3.22
C PRO A 232 -26.83 10.04 4.33
N ALA A 233 -25.49 10.04 4.26
CA ALA A 233 -24.66 10.79 5.18
C ALA A 233 -24.90 12.30 5.08
N LYS A 234 -24.95 12.88 3.87
CA LYS A 234 -25.26 14.31 3.68
C LYS A 234 -26.60 14.70 4.29
N ARG A 235 -27.62 13.85 4.14
CA ARG A 235 -28.98 14.11 4.63
C ARG A 235 -29.09 13.95 6.15
N PHE A 236 -28.23 13.13 6.74
CA PHE A 236 -28.12 12.95 8.18
C PHE A 236 -27.35 14.09 8.86
N TYR A 237 -26.15 14.41 8.37
CA TYR A 237 -25.26 15.38 9.03
C TYR A 237 -25.58 16.83 8.70
N LYS A 238 -26.08 17.12 7.48
CA LYS A 238 -26.55 18.46 7.06
C LYS A 238 -25.53 19.57 7.30
N TYR A 239 -24.25 19.24 7.24
CA TYR A 239 -23.16 20.17 7.48
C TYR A 239 -22.86 20.92 6.19
N ALA A 240 -22.93 22.24 6.20
CA ALA A 240 -22.81 23.07 4.99
C ALA A 240 -21.40 23.05 4.39
N ARG A 241 -21.31 23.33 3.08
CA ARG A 241 -20.04 23.56 2.37
C ARG A 241 -19.26 24.74 2.94
N PRO A 242 -17.91 24.76 2.85
CA PRO A 242 -17.08 25.77 3.50
C PRO A 242 -17.36 27.21 3.04
N TYR A 243 -17.68 27.45 1.76
CA TYR A 243 -18.04 28.78 1.27
C TYR A 243 -19.35 29.33 1.86
N ARG A 244 -20.21 28.48 2.43
CA ARG A 244 -21.40 28.92 3.17
C ARG A 244 -21.11 29.23 4.64
N TRP A 245 -19.95 28.82 5.16
CA TRP A 245 -19.54 29.08 6.54
C TRP A 245 -18.71 30.35 6.70
N ARG A 246 -17.93 30.71 5.67
CA ARG A 246 -16.98 31.81 5.70
C ARG A 246 -16.93 32.46 4.32
N SER A 247 -17.21 33.76 4.27
CA SER A 247 -17.08 34.58 3.06
C SER A 247 -15.65 34.65 2.53
N GLU A 248 -14.65 34.36 3.37
CA GLU A 248 -13.22 34.35 3.05
C GLU A 248 -12.81 33.14 2.20
N VAL A 249 -13.67 32.13 2.08
CA VAL A 249 -13.43 31.00 1.17
C VAL A 249 -13.70 31.45 -0.25
N VAL A 250 -12.65 31.51 -1.06
CA VAL A 250 -12.76 31.91 -2.46
C VAL A 250 -12.93 30.66 -3.32
N VAL A 251 -14.10 30.44 -3.90
CA VAL A 251 -14.29 29.35 -4.88
C VAL A 251 -13.43 29.64 -6.13
N VAL A 252 -12.92 28.61 -6.80
CA VAL A 252 -12.24 28.80 -8.10
C VAL A 252 -13.21 29.53 -9.03
N PRO A 253 -12.85 30.67 -9.66
CA PRO A 253 -13.82 31.48 -10.40
C PRO A 253 -14.61 30.70 -11.45
N ALA A 254 -13.94 29.81 -12.18
CA ALA A 254 -14.55 28.93 -13.18
C ALA A 254 -15.51 27.85 -12.61
N LEU A 255 -15.62 27.75 -11.29
CA LEU A 255 -16.49 26.83 -10.57
C LEU A 255 -17.61 27.53 -9.79
N VAL A 256 -17.65 28.87 -9.76
CA VAL A 256 -18.74 29.61 -9.10
C VAL A 256 -20.12 29.20 -9.66
N PRO A 257 -20.32 29.02 -10.98
CA PRO A 257 -21.60 28.52 -11.51
C PRO A 257 -21.99 27.10 -11.05
N ALA A 258 -21.07 26.34 -10.45
CA ALA A 258 -21.34 25.01 -9.90
C ALA A 258 -21.81 25.05 -8.44
N GLU A 259 -21.85 26.21 -7.80
CA GLU A 259 -22.44 26.37 -6.48
C GLU A 259 -23.95 26.09 -6.54
N SER A 260 -24.44 25.21 -5.65
CA SER A 260 -25.88 24.90 -5.63
C SER A 260 -26.68 26.10 -5.14
N PRO A 261 -27.79 26.46 -5.83
CA PRO A 261 -28.72 27.49 -5.35
C PRO A 261 -29.59 27.02 -4.18
N THR A 262 -29.50 25.73 -3.78
CA THR A 262 -30.34 25.12 -2.74
C THR A 262 -29.51 24.65 -1.55
N PRO A 263 -29.22 25.52 -0.55
CA PRO A 263 -28.34 25.18 0.56
C PRO A 263 -28.84 24.00 1.42
N ALA A 264 -30.16 23.90 1.63
CA ALA A 264 -30.78 22.87 2.47
C ALA A 264 -30.49 21.44 2.02
N THR A 265 -30.16 21.23 0.75
CA THR A 265 -29.84 19.92 0.17
C THR A 265 -28.40 19.81 -0.31
N ASP A 266 -27.59 20.86 -0.15
CA ASP A 266 -26.20 20.92 -0.61
C ASP A 266 -25.20 20.85 0.54
N GLY A 267 -25.19 19.70 1.21
CA GLY A 267 -24.26 19.40 2.30
C GLY A 267 -22.81 19.27 1.82
N GLY A 268 -21.87 19.79 2.61
CA GLY A 268 -20.44 19.54 2.50
C GLY A 268 -20.07 18.13 2.97
N PHE A 269 -20.39 17.80 4.22
CA PHE A 269 -20.01 16.52 4.81
C PHE A 269 -20.98 15.40 4.40
N ILE A 270 -20.56 14.36 3.69
CA ILE A 270 -19.21 14.04 3.19
C ILE A 270 -19.05 14.35 1.69
N SER A 271 -17.81 14.42 1.19
CA SER A 271 -17.54 14.71 -0.22
C SER A 271 -17.86 13.52 -1.14
N GLY A 272 -18.88 13.69 -2.00
CA GLY A 272 -19.25 12.72 -3.04
C GLY A 272 -18.18 12.54 -4.12
N HIS A 273 -17.56 13.64 -4.57
CA HIS A 273 -16.50 13.59 -5.58
C HIS A 273 -15.27 12.83 -5.07
N THR A 274 -14.93 13.01 -3.78
CA THR A 274 -13.84 12.25 -3.15
C THR A 274 -14.21 10.79 -3.04
N ALA A 275 -15.45 10.48 -2.63
CA ALA A 275 -15.88 9.10 -2.47
C ALA A 275 -15.81 8.32 -3.79
N GLU A 276 -16.32 8.90 -4.88
CA GLU A 276 -16.25 8.33 -6.22
C GLU A 276 -14.80 8.15 -6.68
N ALA A 277 -13.97 9.20 -6.62
CA ALA A 277 -12.59 9.14 -7.09
C ALA A 277 -11.73 8.12 -6.34
N ILE A 278 -11.87 8.02 -5.01
CA ILE A 278 -11.12 7.02 -4.22
C ILE A 278 -11.58 5.61 -4.58
N ARG A 279 -12.88 5.40 -4.75
CA ARG A 279 -13.43 4.09 -5.07
C ARG A 279 -13.00 3.61 -6.46
N ASP A 280 -13.10 4.48 -7.47
CA ASP A 280 -12.66 4.17 -8.82
C ASP A 280 -11.13 3.93 -8.85
N ALA A 281 -10.37 4.73 -8.09
CA ALA A 281 -8.93 4.53 -7.93
C ALA A 281 -8.58 3.20 -7.24
N ILE A 282 -9.35 2.74 -6.24
CA ILE A 282 -9.16 1.44 -5.60
C ILE A 282 -9.43 0.31 -6.60
N ALA A 283 -10.53 0.38 -7.35
CA ALA A 283 -10.86 -0.65 -8.32
C ALA A 283 -9.82 -0.74 -9.44
N MET A 284 -9.38 0.41 -9.98
CA MET A 284 -8.28 0.45 -10.95
C MET A 284 -6.95 -0.01 -10.36
N ALA A 285 -6.65 0.30 -9.09
CA ALA A 285 -5.47 -0.21 -8.39
C ALA A 285 -5.51 -1.74 -8.21
N TRP A 286 -6.70 -2.29 -7.98
CA TRP A 286 -6.93 -3.72 -7.86
C TRP A 286 -6.76 -4.42 -9.22
N LEU A 287 -7.24 -3.81 -10.30
CA LEU A 287 -7.07 -4.31 -11.67
C LEU A 287 -5.65 -4.16 -12.23
N VAL A 288 -4.89 -3.15 -11.78
CA VAL A 288 -3.51 -2.84 -12.22
C VAL A 288 -2.61 -2.66 -11.00
N PRO A 289 -2.29 -3.74 -10.26
CA PRO A 289 -1.53 -3.67 -9.03
C PRO A 289 -0.10 -3.14 -9.21
N GLU A 290 0.43 -3.12 -10.43
CA GLU A 290 1.69 -2.45 -10.80
C GLU A 290 1.64 -0.95 -10.46
N ARG A 291 0.46 -0.32 -10.52
CA ARG A 291 0.23 1.11 -10.24
C ARG A 291 -0.52 1.34 -8.94
N PHE A 292 -0.66 0.33 -8.07
CA PHE A 292 -1.52 0.40 -6.89
C PHE A 292 -1.32 1.66 -6.05
N GLN A 293 -0.08 1.94 -5.63
CA GLN A 293 0.22 3.10 -4.79
C GLN A 293 -0.06 4.44 -5.50
N ALA A 294 0.26 4.53 -6.79
CA ALA A 294 0.04 5.73 -7.59
C ALA A 294 -1.46 6.03 -7.77
N MET A 295 -2.25 4.99 -8.03
CA MET A 295 -3.71 5.12 -8.15
C MET A 295 -4.36 5.61 -6.85
N ILE A 296 -4.04 5.00 -5.70
CA ILE A 296 -4.57 5.47 -4.41
C ILE A 296 -4.14 6.93 -4.16
N SER A 297 -2.88 7.27 -4.46
CA SER A 297 -2.37 8.63 -4.29
C SER A 297 -3.10 9.65 -5.17
N ARG A 298 -3.43 9.27 -6.40
CA ARG A 298 -4.20 10.11 -7.33
C ARG A 298 -5.64 10.33 -6.86
N GLY A 299 -6.31 9.29 -6.38
CA GLY A 299 -7.65 9.44 -5.79
C GLY A 299 -7.66 10.40 -4.59
N MET A 300 -6.62 10.33 -3.73
CA MET A 300 -6.46 11.24 -2.58
C MET A 300 -6.18 12.68 -3.02
N GLU A 301 -5.38 12.88 -4.06
CA GLU A 301 -5.13 14.19 -4.65
C GLU A 301 -6.41 14.82 -5.20
N LEU A 302 -7.28 14.05 -5.88
CA LEU A 302 -8.57 14.57 -6.36
C LEU A 302 -9.42 15.08 -5.20
N GLY A 303 -9.43 14.34 -4.07
CA GLY A 303 -10.08 14.79 -2.84
C GLY A 303 -9.56 16.14 -2.36
N GLU A 304 -8.23 16.33 -2.33
CA GLU A 304 -7.62 17.61 -1.97
C GLU A 304 -7.96 18.73 -2.97
N ASN A 305 -8.04 18.42 -4.27
CA ASN A 305 -8.46 19.38 -5.28
C ASN A 305 -9.88 19.91 -5.04
N ARG A 306 -10.75 19.16 -4.33
CA ARG A 306 -12.06 19.66 -3.87
C ARG A 306 -11.95 20.76 -2.80
N ILE A 307 -10.88 20.72 -2.00
CA ILE A 307 -10.57 21.75 -0.98
C ILE A 307 -9.97 22.98 -1.66
N ILE A 308 -9.02 22.78 -2.56
CA ILE A 308 -8.41 23.86 -3.37
C ILE A 308 -9.47 24.59 -4.22
N ALA A 309 -10.47 23.86 -4.71
CA ALA A 309 -11.63 24.41 -5.40
C ALA A 309 -12.49 25.35 -4.53
N GLY A 310 -12.40 25.24 -3.20
CA GLY A 310 -13.30 25.90 -2.24
C GLY A 310 -14.61 25.14 -2.01
N MET A 311 -14.79 23.95 -2.58
CA MET A 311 -16.07 23.22 -2.60
C MET A 311 -16.29 22.30 -1.40
N HIS A 312 -15.21 21.83 -0.78
CA HIS A 312 -15.24 20.89 0.35
C HIS A 312 -14.16 21.23 1.38
N SER A 313 -14.37 20.81 2.62
CA SER A 313 -13.38 20.95 3.69
C SER A 313 -12.54 19.67 3.88
N PRO A 314 -11.42 19.72 4.62
CA PRO A 314 -10.67 18.53 5.02
C PRO A 314 -11.53 17.40 5.61
N LEU A 315 -12.43 17.70 6.54
CA LEU A 315 -13.32 16.70 7.15
C LEU A 315 -14.27 16.07 6.12
N ASP A 316 -14.81 16.84 5.16
CA ASP A 316 -15.64 16.31 4.09
C ASP A 316 -14.90 15.27 3.24
N VAL A 317 -13.64 15.57 2.91
CA VAL A 317 -12.75 14.72 2.10
C VAL A 317 -12.35 13.46 2.87
N ILE A 318 -12.02 13.59 4.15
CA ILE A 318 -11.74 12.45 5.03
C ILE A 318 -12.95 11.51 5.10
N GLY A 319 -14.14 12.05 5.34
CA GLY A 319 -15.38 11.26 5.37
C GLY A 319 -15.70 10.60 4.03
N GLY A 320 -15.45 11.29 2.90
CA GLY A 320 -15.61 10.73 1.56
C GLY A 320 -14.68 9.53 1.32
N ARG A 321 -13.41 9.63 1.74
CA ARG A 321 -12.45 8.52 1.67
C ARG A 321 -12.89 7.33 2.53
N MET A 322 -13.37 7.58 3.76
CA MET A 322 -13.83 6.53 4.66
C MET A 322 -14.98 5.72 4.06
N LEU A 323 -16.00 6.40 3.53
CA LEU A 323 -17.11 5.70 2.86
C LEU A 323 -16.61 4.94 1.62
N ALA A 324 -15.72 5.53 0.82
CA ALA A 324 -15.19 4.87 -0.37
C ALA A 324 -14.45 3.57 -0.07
N LEU A 325 -13.67 3.52 1.01
CA LEU A 325 -12.99 2.28 1.44
C LEU A 325 -13.99 1.19 1.83
N ALA A 326 -15.04 1.57 2.57
CA ALA A 326 -16.09 0.64 3.01
C ALA A 326 -16.90 0.10 1.82
N VAL A 327 -17.31 0.98 0.91
CA VAL A 327 -18.03 0.63 -0.33
C VAL A 327 -17.18 -0.22 -1.26
N ALA A 328 -15.94 0.19 -1.54
CA ALA A 328 -15.06 -0.54 -2.43
C ALA A 328 -14.83 -1.97 -1.91
N THR A 329 -14.63 -2.13 -0.60
CA THR A 329 -14.49 -3.46 0.02
C THR A 329 -15.74 -4.31 -0.18
N ALA A 330 -16.90 -3.75 0.17
CA ALA A 330 -18.18 -4.45 0.08
C ALA A 330 -18.53 -4.87 -1.35
N ASN A 331 -18.35 -3.98 -2.32
CA ASN A 331 -18.61 -4.29 -3.73
C ASN A 331 -17.55 -5.23 -4.32
N LEU A 332 -16.27 -5.11 -3.97
CA LEU A 332 -15.26 -6.12 -4.34
C LEU A 332 -15.62 -7.50 -3.80
N THR A 333 -16.16 -7.59 -2.58
CA THR A 333 -16.60 -8.87 -2.00
C THR A 333 -17.84 -9.40 -2.70
N ALA A 334 -18.82 -8.55 -3.02
CA ALA A 334 -20.06 -8.96 -3.69
C ALA A 334 -19.84 -9.38 -5.15
N TYR A 335 -18.90 -8.73 -5.86
CA TYR A 335 -18.63 -8.91 -7.28
C TYR A 335 -17.22 -9.49 -7.52
N HIS A 336 -16.78 -10.40 -6.65
CA HIS A 336 -15.39 -10.91 -6.68
C HIS A 336 -15.08 -11.70 -7.96
N ASP A 337 -16.02 -12.51 -8.44
CA ASP A 337 -15.87 -13.29 -9.67
C ASP A 337 -15.83 -12.40 -10.92
N GLU A 338 -16.65 -11.34 -10.96
CA GLU A 338 -16.57 -10.28 -11.96
C GLU A 338 -15.22 -9.56 -11.89
N ALA A 339 -14.74 -9.23 -10.69
CA ALA A 339 -13.46 -8.56 -10.48
C ALA A 339 -12.31 -9.40 -11.04
N LEU A 340 -12.26 -10.70 -10.75
CA LEU A 340 -11.21 -11.60 -11.25
C LEU A 340 -11.23 -11.71 -12.80
N ARG A 341 -12.41 -11.78 -13.40
CA ARG A 341 -12.56 -11.76 -14.87
C ARG A 341 -12.10 -10.43 -15.47
N ALA A 342 -12.48 -9.32 -14.85
CA ALA A 342 -12.03 -7.97 -15.24
C ALA A 342 -10.51 -7.83 -15.10
N PHE A 343 -9.89 -8.35 -14.03
CA PHE A 343 -8.45 -8.34 -13.84
C PHE A 343 -7.73 -9.12 -14.95
N ALA A 344 -8.21 -10.31 -15.29
CA ALA A 344 -7.65 -11.09 -16.39
C ALA A 344 -7.74 -10.33 -17.73
N GLN A 345 -8.91 -9.75 -18.05
CA GLN A 345 -9.10 -8.97 -19.28
C GLN A 345 -8.23 -7.70 -19.30
N ALA A 346 -8.11 -6.99 -18.17
CA ALA A 346 -7.25 -5.82 -18.05
C ALA A 346 -5.79 -6.18 -18.37
N HIS A 347 -5.25 -7.19 -17.71
CA HIS A 347 -3.88 -7.63 -17.94
C HIS A 347 -3.65 -8.13 -19.37
N GLN A 348 -4.55 -8.96 -19.90
CA GLN A 348 -4.44 -9.43 -21.30
C GLN A 348 -4.36 -8.26 -22.28
N THR A 349 -5.26 -7.29 -22.15
CA THR A 349 -5.34 -6.13 -23.05
C THR A 349 -4.15 -5.20 -22.90
N LEU A 350 -3.74 -4.91 -21.66
CA LEU A 350 -2.59 -4.05 -21.39
C LEU A 350 -1.29 -4.66 -21.92
N LEU A 351 -1.07 -5.97 -21.72
CA LEU A 351 0.09 -6.69 -22.26
C LEU A 351 0.11 -6.62 -23.79
N GLN A 352 -1.02 -6.92 -24.44
CA GLN A 352 -1.13 -6.89 -25.90
C GLN A 352 -0.87 -5.48 -26.46
N ARG A 353 -1.51 -4.44 -25.91
CA ARG A 353 -1.40 -3.07 -26.42
C ARG A 353 -0.06 -2.40 -26.13
N THR A 354 0.66 -2.87 -25.11
CA THR A 354 2.00 -2.37 -24.77
C THR A 354 3.14 -3.20 -25.36
N GLY A 355 2.85 -4.40 -25.87
CA GLY A 355 3.86 -5.34 -26.36
C GLY A 355 4.79 -5.86 -25.24
N THR A 356 4.27 -5.98 -24.01
CA THR A 356 5.05 -6.40 -22.83
C THR A 356 4.72 -7.82 -22.40
N THR A 357 5.64 -8.46 -21.68
CA THR A 357 5.36 -9.66 -20.87
C THR A 357 4.86 -9.24 -19.48
N PRO A 358 4.26 -10.15 -18.68
CA PRO A 358 3.88 -9.86 -17.30
C PRO A 358 5.02 -9.24 -16.46
N GLU A 359 6.26 -9.70 -16.66
CA GLU A 359 7.44 -9.19 -15.97
C GLU A 359 7.83 -7.78 -16.43
N ALA A 360 7.70 -7.51 -17.74
CA ALA A 360 8.06 -6.23 -18.33
C ALA A 360 6.98 -5.15 -18.12
N LEU A 361 5.71 -5.52 -17.92
CA LEU A 361 4.61 -4.58 -17.71
C LEU A 361 4.86 -3.67 -16.51
N ARG A 362 5.39 -4.22 -15.40
CA ARG A 362 5.74 -3.43 -14.22
C ARG A 362 6.82 -2.39 -14.54
N VAL A 363 7.83 -2.72 -15.35
CA VAL A 363 8.86 -1.76 -15.73
C VAL A 363 8.26 -0.67 -16.62
N PHE A 364 7.45 -1.07 -17.61
CA PHE A 364 6.75 -0.15 -18.50
C PHE A 364 5.87 0.84 -17.72
N ALA A 365 5.09 0.34 -16.75
CA ALA A 365 4.20 1.13 -15.92
C ALA A 365 4.92 2.19 -15.06
N HIS A 366 6.25 2.14 -14.94
CA HIS A 366 7.06 3.09 -14.18
C HIS A 366 8.17 3.75 -15.04
N ALA A 367 8.09 3.64 -16.37
CA ALA A 367 9.15 4.09 -17.27
C ALA A 367 9.22 5.62 -17.44
N ALA A 368 8.13 6.34 -17.16
CA ALA A 368 8.09 7.79 -17.30
C ALA A 368 8.89 8.50 -16.18
N PRO A 369 9.62 9.57 -16.50
CA PRO A 369 10.27 10.41 -15.50
C PRO A 369 9.24 11.22 -14.70
N LEU A 370 9.64 11.77 -13.54
CA LEU A 370 8.75 12.50 -12.63
C LEU A 370 8.01 13.68 -13.27
N GLN A 371 8.61 14.33 -14.27
CA GLN A 371 7.98 15.45 -14.98
C GLN A 371 6.78 15.00 -15.83
N ALA A 372 6.76 13.74 -16.26
CA ALA A 372 5.68 13.14 -17.04
C ALA A 372 4.76 12.25 -16.20
N ASP A 373 5.25 11.71 -15.08
CA ASP A 373 4.46 10.94 -14.11
C ASP A 373 4.77 11.42 -12.69
N ARG A 374 3.92 12.33 -12.19
CA ARG A 374 4.05 12.91 -10.84
C ARG A 374 3.86 11.90 -9.71
N PHE A 375 3.39 10.68 -10.00
CA PHE A 375 3.23 9.60 -9.02
C PHE A 375 4.32 8.53 -9.15
N ALA A 376 5.36 8.76 -9.96
CA ALA A 376 6.46 7.81 -10.15
C ALA A 376 7.40 7.70 -8.92
N ASP A 377 7.35 8.62 -7.96
CA ASP A 377 8.15 8.53 -6.72
C ASP A 377 7.31 8.00 -5.53
N PRO A 378 7.57 6.77 -5.07
CA PRO A 378 6.89 6.19 -3.92
C PRO A 378 7.11 6.97 -2.61
N ALA A 379 8.25 7.64 -2.43
CA ALA A 379 8.52 8.38 -1.21
C ALA A 379 7.63 9.62 -1.10
N THR A 380 7.51 10.39 -2.19
CA THR A 380 6.58 11.52 -2.29
C THR A 380 5.13 11.05 -2.10
N ASN A 381 4.71 9.97 -2.76
CA ASN A 381 3.37 9.40 -2.60
C ASN A 381 3.04 9.09 -1.13
N ARG A 382 3.95 8.43 -0.39
CA ARG A 382 3.77 8.13 1.04
C ARG A 382 3.68 9.39 1.89
N ALA A 383 4.53 10.39 1.64
CA ALA A 383 4.53 11.64 2.40
C ALA A 383 3.22 12.40 2.21
N GLU A 384 2.78 12.54 0.95
CA GLU A 384 1.54 13.22 0.61
C GLU A 384 0.30 12.47 1.10
N ALA A 385 0.28 11.14 1.04
CA ALA A 385 -0.81 10.35 1.61
C ALA A 385 -0.94 10.59 3.12
N ARG A 386 0.16 10.54 3.88
CA ARG A 386 0.15 10.84 5.33
C ARG A 386 -0.35 12.25 5.62
N ARG A 387 0.06 13.24 4.82
CA ARG A 387 -0.43 14.62 4.92
C ARG A 387 -1.94 14.69 4.66
N ARG A 388 -2.42 14.07 3.57
CA ARG A 388 -3.84 14.08 3.15
C ARG A 388 -4.77 13.24 4.02
N MET A 389 -4.25 12.30 4.80
CA MET A 389 -5.08 11.58 5.78
C MET A 389 -5.48 12.47 6.96
N THR A 390 -4.64 13.45 7.34
CA THR A 390 -4.84 14.28 8.54
C THR A 390 -5.11 15.75 8.23
N PHE A 391 -4.66 16.25 7.08
CA PHE A 391 -4.64 17.67 6.71
C PHE A 391 -4.06 18.60 7.80
N GLY A 392 -3.15 18.08 8.63
CA GLY A 392 -2.53 18.82 9.71
C GLY A 392 -3.39 19.02 10.96
N PHE A 393 -4.55 18.34 11.08
CA PHE A 393 -5.31 18.36 12.34
C PHE A 393 -4.46 17.84 13.49
N THR A 394 -4.58 18.47 14.66
CA THR A 394 -4.04 17.92 15.90
C THR A 394 -4.93 16.79 16.41
N PRO A 395 -4.38 15.75 17.03
CA PRO A 395 -5.18 14.74 17.73
C PRO A 395 -6.05 15.38 18.83
N ILE A 396 -7.28 14.91 18.95
CA ILE A 396 -8.28 15.30 19.96
C ILE A 396 -8.58 14.16 20.97
N ALA A 397 -7.94 13.01 20.80
CA ALA A 397 -8.01 11.87 21.70
C ALA A 397 -6.66 11.12 21.72
N SER A 398 -6.58 10.04 22.49
CA SER A 398 -5.36 9.23 22.64
C SER A 398 -4.85 8.72 21.29
N ARG A 399 -3.53 8.82 21.10
CA ARG A 399 -2.81 8.31 19.91
C ARG A 399 -2.39 6.84 20.03
N GLN A 400 -2.76 6.20 21.13
CA GLN A 400 -2.29 4.87 21.52
C GLN A 400 -3.38 3.79 21.43
N ARG A 401 -4.55 4.10 20.83
CA ARG A 401 -5.56 3.06 20.59
C ARG A 401 -5.00 2.00 19.63
N PRO A 402 -5.20 0.71 19.91
CA PRO A 402 -4.80 -0.37 19.02
C PRO A 402 -5.33 -0.17 17.59
N PRO A 403 -4.63 -0.64 16.55
CA PRO A 403 -5.16 -0.70 15.20
C PRO A 403 -6.43 -1.57 15.12
N VAL A 404 -7.34 -1.23 14.21
CA VAL A 404 -8.59 -1.97 13.98
C VAL A 404 -8.79 -2.12 12.48
N VAL A 405 -8.83 -3.37 12.01
CA VAL A 405 -9.00 -3.67 10.58
C VAL A 405 -10.45 -4.06 10.31
N PRO A 406 -11.18 -3.32 9.45
CA PRO A 406 -12.58 -3.63 9.13
C PRO A 406 -12.76 -5.04 8.57
N LYS A 407 -13.94 -5.65 8.76
CA LYS A 407 -14.29 -6.94 8.15
C LYS A 407 -14.17 -6.85 6.62
N GLY A 408 -13.55 -7.86 6.00
CA GLY A 408 -13.40 -7.97 4.54
C GLY A 408 -12.29 -7.12 3.91
N ALA A 409 -11.69 -6.17 4.64
CA ALA A 409 -10.71 -5.22 4.09
C ALA A 409 -9.47 -5.88 3.44
N GLU A 410 -9.16 -7.14 3.76
CA GLU A 410 -8.11 -7.93 3.12
C GLU A 410 -8.23 -8.05 1.59
N ILE A 411 -9.44 -7.93 1.04
CA ILE A 411 -9.69 -8.01 -0.40
C ILE A 411 -9.06 -6.84 -1.16
N LEU A 412 -8.92 -5.68 -0.50
CA LEU A 412 -8.32 -4.47 -1.06
C LEU A 412 -6.87 -4.69 -1.50
N LEU A 413 -6.19 -5.68 -0.91
CA LEU A 413 -4.77 -5.97 -1.17
C LEU A 413 -4.56 -7.28 -1.94
N GLU A 414 -5.63 -7.94 -2.38
CA GLU A 414 -5.54 -9.30 -2.92
C GLU A 414 -4.67 -9.41 -4.16
N THR A 415 -4.91 -8.60 -5.18
CA THR A 415 -4.10 -8.59 -6.42
C THR A 415 -2.74 -7.94 -6.22
N ARG A 416 -2.60 -7.06 -5.22
CA ARG A 416 -1.31 -6.48 -4.85
C ARG A 416 -0.40 -7.51 -4.18
N PHE A 417 -0.93 -8.37 -3.33
CA PHE A 417 -0.18 -9.41 -2.62
C PHE A 417 -0.83 -10.79 -2.78
N PRO A 418 -0.82 -11.36 -4.00
CA PRO A 418 -1.53 -12.61 -4.31
C PRO A 418 -0.92 -13.84 -3.58
N TYR A 419 0.32 -13.71 -3.12
CA TYR A 419 1.05 -14.75 -2.38
C TYR A 419 0.85 -14.67 -0.86
N LEU A 420 0.16 -13.65 -0.34
CA LEU A 420 -0.20 -13.55 1.07
C LEU A 420 -1.59 -14.10 1.31
N THR A 421 -1.80 -14.78 2.43
CA THR A 421 -3.14 -15.20 2.87
C THR A 421 -4.02 -14.00 3.24
N ALA A 422 -5.34 -14.20 3.29
CA ALA A 422 -6.28 -13.19 3.78
C ALA A 422 -5.86 -12.63 5.15
N SER A 423 -5.55 -13.50 6.12
CA SER A 423 -5.09 -13.10 7.46
C SER A 423 -3.81 -12.25 7.42
N GLN A 424 -2.86 -12.60 6.55
CA GLN A 424 -1.63 -11.83 6.37
C GLN A 424 -1.89 -10.44 5.79
N ARG A 425 -2.78 -10.33 4.79
CA ARG A 425 -3.20 -9.03 4.23
C ARG A 425 -3.87 -8.16 5.29
N ARG A 426 -4.65 -8.74 6.21
CA ARG A 426 -5.20 -8.00 7.36
C ARG A 426 -4.09 -7.47 8.28
N VAL A 427 -3.03 -8.24 8.54
CA VAL A 427 -1.87 -7.76 9.32
C VAL A 427 -1.09 -6.66 8.59
N VAL A 428 -0.98 -6.72 7.26
CA VAL A 428 -0.40 -5.61 6.47
C VAL A 428 -1.21 -4.32 6.69
N LEU A 429 -2.55 -4.39 6.62
CA LEU A 429 -3.42 -3.25 6.91
C LEU A 429 -3.22 -2.74 8.36
N LYS A 430 -3.31 -3.64 9.34
CA LYS A 430 -3.11 -3.35 10.77
C LYS A 430 -1.81 -2.59 11.05
N THR A 431 -0.70 -3.07 10.48
CA THR A 431 0.65 -2.56 10.79
C THR A 431 1.01 -1.29 10.01
N THR A 432 0.17 -0.89 9.05
CA THR A 432 0.38 0.31 8.23
C THR A 432 -0.62 1.43 8.54
N GLU A 433 -1.62 1.18 9.40
CA GLU A 433 -2.52 2.20 9.91
C GLU A 433 -1.78 3.42 10.48
N ILE A 434 -2.37 4.61 10.30
CA ILE A 434 -1.91 5.80 11.00
C ILE A 434 -2.31 5.75 12.48
N ALA A 435 -1.68 6.60 13.29
CA ALA A 435 -2.01 6.72 14.72
C ALA A 435 -3.47 7.16 14.92
N SER A 436 -4.07 6.69 16.03
CA SER A 436 -5.41 7.10 16.47
C SER A 436 -5.46 8.54 16.98
N GLY A 437 -6.66 8.99 17.32
CA GLY A 437 -6.90 10.22 18.05
C GLY A 437 -7.17 11.44 17.19
N TYR A 438 -7.01 11.36 15.86
CA TYR A 438 -7.37 12.45 14.97
C TYR A 438 -8.89 12.55 14.77
N PRO A 439 -9.42 13.75 14.47
CA PRO A 439 -10.86 13.94 14.27
C PRO A 439 -11.46 12.97 13.25
N VAL A 440 -12.63 12.40 13.58
CA VAL A 440 -13.43 11.47 12.75
C VAL A 440 -12.79 10.09 12.49
N MET A 441 -11.47 9.94 12.59
CA MET A 441 -10.76 8.77 12.07
C MET A 441 -10.80 7.51 12.94
N ASP A 442 -11.19 7.61 14.21
CA ASP A 442 -11.31 6.46 15.11
C ASP A 442 -12.73 5.86 15.07
N ASP A 443 -13.24 5.54 13.87
CA ASP A 443 -14.53 4.86 13.72
C ASP A 443 -14.47 3.42 14.25
N ALA A 444 -15.64 2.88 14.60
CA ALA A 444 -15.74 1.59 15.27
C ALA A 444 -15.32 0.39 14.40
N GLU A 445 -15.41 0.51 13.08
CA GLU A 445 -15.03 -0.53 12.14
C GLU A 445 -13.53 -0.46 11.78
N GLY A 446 -12.95 0.74 11.76
CA GLY A 446 -11.52 1.01 11.52
C GLY A 446 -11.19 1.64 10.16
N TRP A 447 -12.18 2.09 9.38
CA TRP A 447 -11.99 2.63 8.02
C TRP A 447 -11.13 3.90 7.96
N GLY A 448 -11.24 4.75 8.99
CA GLY A 448 -10.57 6.03 9.06
C GLY A 448 -9.05 5.93 9.06
N ARG A 449 -8.49 4.89 9.67
CA ARG A 449 -7.04 4.76 9.87
C ARG A 449 -6.32 3.95 8.80
N LEU A 450 -7.04 3.23 7.95
CA LEU A 450 -6.46 2.44 6.86
C LEU A 450 -5.63 3.32 5.92
N ASN A 451 -4.36 2.94 5.72
CA ASN A 451 -3.42 3.64 4.85
C ASN A 451 -2.98 2.72 3.70
N LEU A 452 -3.76 2.68 2.62
CA LEU A 452 -3.50 1.80 1.48
C LEU A 452 -2.21 2.16 0.71
N VAL A 453 -1.75 3.41 0.77
CA VAL A 453 -0.48 3.83 0.15
C VAL A 453 0.72 3.20 0.87
N ALA A 454 0.69 3.16 2.21
CA ALA A 454 1.68 2.44 3.00
C ALA A 454 1.50 0.92 2.91
N ALA A 455 0.26 0.41 2.92
CA ALA A 455 -0.01 -1.02 2.79
C ALA A 455 0.53 -1.61 1.48
N ALA A 456 0.45 -0.87 0.37
CA ALA A 456 1.00 -1.27 -0.93
C ALA A 456 2.53 -1.52 -0.94
N ASP A 457 3.23 -1.05 0.09
CA ASP A 457 4.67 -1.23 0.30
C ASP A 457 5.01 -2.41 1.23
N GLY A 458 4.02 -3.23 1.59
CA GLY A 458 4.16 -4.44 2.41
C GLY A 458 3.91 -4.19 3.89
N TYR A 459 4.36 -5.09 4.76
CA TYR A 459 4.21 -4.96 6.21
C TYR A 459 4.81 -3.66 6.74
N GLY A 460 4.16 -3.02 7.72
CA GLY A 460 4.77 -1.93 8.48
C GLY A 460 5.59 -2.44 9.67
N GLN A 461 5.19 -3.58 10.23
CA GLN A 461 5.80 -4.21 11.40
C GLN A 461 5.66 -5.72 11.33
N PHE A 462 6.62 -6.45 11.90
CA PHE A 462 6.53 -7.86 12.25
C PHE A 462 6.23 -7.96 13.75
N ASN A 463 4.97 -7.78 14.14
CA ASN A 463 4.50 -7.98 15.52
C ASN A 463 4.26 -9.45 15.85
N GLY A 464 4.80 -10.34 15.03
CA GLY A 464 4.75 -11.79 15.09
C GLY A 464 5.47 -12.31 13.84
N ASN A 465 5.69 -13.63 13.79
CA ASN A 465 6.36 -14.22 12.64
C ASN A 465 5.57 -14.04 11.36
N VAL A 466 6.31 -13.78 10.28
CA VAL A 466 5.80 -13.67 8.93
C VAL A 466 6.46 -14.74 8.09
N GLN A 467 5.66 -15.69 7.61
CA GLN A 467 6.09 -16.69 6.64
C GLN A 467 5.51 -16.35 5.27
N VAL A 468 6.35 -16.27 4.24
CA VAL A 468 5.94 -15.95 2.87
C VAL A 468 6.33 -17.10 1.98
N ALA A 469 5.39 -17.62 1.19
CA ALA A 469 5.65 -18.61 0.15
C ALA A 469 5.36 -17.99 -1.22
N MET A 470 6.40 -17.71 -1.99
CA MET A 470 6.27 -17.13 -3.34
C MET A 470 6.42 -18.21 -4.40
N ASP A 471 5.69 -18.09 -5.51
CA ASP A 471 5.67 -19.08 -6.58
C ASP A 471 5.98 -18.44 -7.93
N ALA A 472 7.20 -18.69 -8.41
CA ALA A 472 7.69 -18.16 -9.67
C ALA A 472 6.90 -18.64 -10.90
N SER A 473 6.25 -19.82 -10.83
CA SER A 473 5.48 -20.38 -11.95
C SER A 473 4.19 -19.60 -12.25
N LYS A 474 3.70 -18.82 -11.28
CA LYS A 474 2.48 -18.00 -11.40
C LYS A 474 2.73 -16.60 -11.98
N GLY A 475 3.99 -16.22 -12.23
CA GLY A 475 4.36 -14.92 -12.79
C GLY A 475 3.98 -13.72 -11.92
N GLY A 476 4.18 -12.51 -12.45
CA GLY A 476 3.78 -11.24 -11.82
C GLY A 476 4.26 -11.11 -10.36
N PHE A 477 3.37 -10.65 -9.48
CA PHE A 477 3.69 -10.49 -8.05
C PHE A 477 3.90 -11.80 -7.28
N ASN A 478 3.39 -12.95 -7.78
CA ASN A 478 3.70 -14.25 -7.18
C ASN A 478 5.17 -14.64 -7.42
N GLN A 479 5.73 -14.20 -8.55
CA GLN A 479 7.12 -14.46 -8.92
C GLN A 479 8.08 -13.44 -8.29
N ARG A 480 7.75 -12.14 -8.33
CA ARG A 480 8.66 -11.09 -7.84
C ARG A 480 7.91 -9.91 -7.23
N ASP A 481 8.29 -9.53 -6.03
CA ASP A 481 7.78 -8.32 -5.37
C ASP A 481 8.84 -7.56 -4.56
N SER A 482 8.53 -6.34 -4.17
CA SER A 482 9.35 -5.48 -3.33
C SER A 482 8.54 -4.91 -2.17
N TRP A 483 9.05 -5.04 -0.94
CA TRP A 483 8.57 -4.34 0.23
C TRP A 483 9.45 -3.12 0.53
N ARG A 484 8.82 -1.96 0.71
CA ARG A 484 9.49 -0.65 0.81
C ARG A 484 9.26 0.04 2.15
N ASN A 485 8.36 -0.45 2.98
CA ASN A 485 8.16 0.08 4.33
C ASN A 485 9.41 -0.11 5.19
N ALA A 486 9.61 0.78 6.16
CA ALA A 486 10.61 0.60 7.21
C ALA A 486 10.06 -0.36 8.27
N ILE A 487 10.33 -1.65 8.10
CA ILE A 487 9.71 -2.72 8.90
C ILE A 487 10.38 -2.82 10.27
N SER A 488 9.61 -2.64 11.35
CA SER A 488 10.06 -2.85 12.73
C SER A 488 9.41 -4.09 13.37
N GLY A 489 9.60 -4.33 14.67
CA GLY A 489 8.94 -5.40 15.42
C GLY A 489 9.86 -6.56 15.80
N ALA A 490 9.37 -7.44 16.68
CA ALA A 490 10.16 -8.54 17.23
C ALA A 490 10.07 -9.85 16.41
N GLY A 491 9.13 -9.93 15.47
CA GLY A 491 8.89 -11.12 14.65
C GLY A 491 10.01 -11.40 13.64
N LYS A 492 10.10 -12.68 13.26
CA LYS A 492 11.00 -13.20 12.22
C LYS A 492 10.32 -13.20 10.85
N LEU A 493 11.11 -12.99 9.79
CA LEU A 493 10.69 -13.26 8.41
C LEU A 493 11.23 -14.63 7.96
N THR A 494 10.34 -15.50 7.46
CA THR A 494 10.70 -16.75 6.77
C THR A 494 10.23 -16.69 5.32
N LEU A 495 11.15 -16.79 4.35
CA LEU A 495 10.82 -16.91 2.93
C LEU A 495 10.93 -18.38 2.46
N GLN A 496 9.92 -18.81 1.70
CA GLN A 496 9.80 -20.13 1.11
C GLN A 496 9.33 -20.03 -0.35
N GLY A 497 9.35 -21.16 -1.05
CA GLY A 497 8.90 -21.27 -2.44
C GLY A 497 10.02 -20.99 -3.44
N SER A 498 9.66 -20.49 -4.62
CA SER A 498 10.58 -20.31 -5.76
C SER A 498 10.72 -18.85 -6.23
N GLY A 499 9.85 -17.96 -5.74
CA GLY A 499 9.85 -16.54 -6.13
C GLY A 499 10.94 -15.69 -5.48
N THR A 500 10.92 -14.39 -5.78
CA THR A 500 11.87 -13.38 -5.30
C THR A 500 11.17 -12.28 -4.51
N LEU A 501 11.56 -12.09 -3.25
CA LEU A 501 11.13 -10.96 -2.43
C LEU A 501 12.29 -9.99 -2.22
N GLN A 502 12.10 -8.73 -2.57
CA GLN A 502 13.07 -7.67 -2.31
C GLN A 502 12.67 -6.82 -1.10
N LEU A 503 13.61 -6.62 -0.17
CA LEU A 503 13.45 -5.66 0.94
C LEU A 503 14.26 -4.40 0.64
N VAL A 504 13.56 -3.28 0.47
CA VAL A 504 14.14 -1.97 0.10
C VAL A 504 14.06 -0.96 1.24
N GLY A 505 13.20 -1.21 2.23
CA GLY A 505 13.03 -0.35 3.39
C GLY A 505 14.25 -0.28 4.29
N ASN A 506 14.29 0.75 5.15
CA ASN A 506 15.24 0.85 6.26
C ASN A 506 14.73 0.02 7.44
N ASN A 507 14.96 -1.30 7.43
CA ASN A 507 14.31 -2.22 8.36
C ASN A 507 15.02 -2.27 9.72
N HIS A 508 14.25 -2.51 10.77
CA HIS A 508 14.67 -2.55 12.18
C HIS A 508 14.12 -3.74 12.96
N TYR A 509 13.40 -4.67 12.32
CA TYR A 509 12.87 -5.85 12.98
C TYR A 509 14.00 -6.71 13.57
N SER A 510 13.75 -7.35 14.71
CA SER A 510 14.80 -8.02 15.51
C SER A 510 14.73 -9.54 15.51
N GLY A 511 13.62 -10.15 15.05
CA GLY A 511 13.44 -11.61 15.06
C GLY A 511 14.32 -12.38 14.07
N GLY A 512 15.01 -11.68 13.16
CA GLY A 512 15.89 -12.28 12.16
C GLY A 512 15.18 -12.64 10.86
N THR A 513 15.93 -13.26 9.96
CA THR A 513 15.51 -13.59 8.61
C THR A 513 15.98 -14.99 8.26
N GLN A 514 15.04 -15.82 7.81
CA GLN A 514 15.27 -17.19 7.39
C GLN A 514 14.82 -17.33 5.93
N VAL A 515 15.67 -17.89 5.08
CA VAL A 515 15.38 -18.14 3.66
C VAL A 515 15.47 -19.64 3.42
N ASP A 516 14.32 -20.31 3.46
CA ASP A 516 14.22 -21.75 3.24
C ASP A 516 14.09 -22.09 1.75
N GLY A 517 13.58 -21.16 0.94
CA GLY A 517 13.47 -21.29 -0.51
C GLY A 517 13.37 -19.92 -1.20
N GLY A 518 13.54 -19.91 -2.52
CA GLY A 518 13.43 -18.71 -3.35
C GLY A 518 14.63 -17.78 -3.18
N THR A 519 14.47 -16.52 -3.59
CA THR A 519 15.52 -15.50 -3.46
C THR A 519 15.05 -14.32 -2.61
N LEU A 520 15.78 -14.00 -1.55
CA LEU A 520 15.59 -12.75 -0.81
C LEU A 520 16.62 -11.70 -1.26
N GLU A 521 16.15 -10.61 -1.84
CA GLU A 521 16.98 -9.52 -2.35
C GLU A 521 17.12 -8.38 -1.31
N ALA A 522 18.35 -8.00 -0.96
CA ALA A 522 18.63 -6.79 -0.20
C ALA A 522 18.74 -5.58 -1.14
N GLY A 523 17.77 -4.67 -1.06
CA GLY A 523 17.74 -3.41 -1.82
C GLY A 523 18.27 -2.19 -1.06
N SER A 524 18.56 -2.33 0.24
CA SER A 524 19.05 -1.22 1.09
C SER A 524 20.09 -1.69 2.11
N VAL A 525 20.81 -0.73 2.71
CA VAL A 525 21.84 -0.99 3.74
C VAL A 525 21.30 -1.80 4.93
N HIS A 526 20.04 -1.56 5.33
CA HIS A 526 19.42 -2.22 6.48
C HIS A 526 18.30 -3.18 6.08
N ALA A 527 18.38 -3.77 4.89
CA ALA A 527 17.32 -4.63 4.34
C ALA A 527 16.93 -5.78 5.29
N PHE A 528 17.88 -6.36 6.03
CA PHE A 528 17.64 -7.54 6.88
C PHE A 528 17.42 -7.24 8.37
N GLY A 529 17.18 -5.98 8.74
CA GLY A 529 16.88 -5.61 10.12
C GLY A 529 18.08 -5.79 11.07
N LYS A 530 17.80 -6.21 12.31
CA LYS A 530 18.79 -6.30 13.40
C LYS A 530 19.11 -7.73 13.84
N GLY A 531 18.36 -8.72 13.35
CA GLY A 531 18.53 -10.12 13.75
C GLY A 531 19.56 -10.87 12.91
N ASP A 532 19.62 -12.17 13.12
CA ASP A 532 20.44 -13.09 12.32
C ASP A 532 19.84 -13.30 10.92
N VAL A 533 20.69 -13.59 9.94
CA VAL A 533 20.29 -13.99 8.59
C VAL A 533 20.74 -15.43 8.35
N TYR A 534 19.79 -16.30 8.05
CA TYR A 534 20.03 -17.72 7.82
C TYR A 534 19.48 -18.12 6.45
N VAL A 535 20.33 -18.72 5.62
CA VAL A 535 20.00 -19.21 4.29
C VAL A 535 20.07 -20.73 4.30
N GLY A 536 18.90 -21.35 4.20
CA GLY A 536 18.74 -22.80 4.07
C GLY A 536 19.27 -23.31 2.73
N SER A 537 19.39 -24.62 2.61
CA SER A 537 20.03 -25.27 1.45
C SER A 537 19.32 -25.08 0.11
N GLN A 538 18.06 -24.65 0.10
CA GLN A 538 17.32 -24.30 -1.12
C GLN A 538 17.10 -22.78 -1.27
N GLY A 539 17.61 -21.99 -0.31
CA GLY A 539 17.46 -20.55 -0.28
C GLY A 539 18.57 -19.82 -1.02
N ALA A 540 18.23 -18.65 -1.52
CA ALA A 540 19.19 -17.70 -2.06
C ALA A 540 19.04 -16.32 -1.41
N VAL A 541 20.16 -15.66 -1.15
CA VAL A 541 20.20 -14.23 -0.81
C VAL A 541 20.97 -13.49 -1.90
N ARG A 542 20.42 -12.37 -2.37
CA ARG A 542 21.08 -11.53 -3.37
C ARG A 542 21.22 -10.09 -2.88
N ILE A 543 22.44 -9.57 -2.97
CA ILE A 543 22.80 -8.23 -2.47
C ILE A 543 22.90 -7.27 -3.64
N ARG A 544 21.97 -6.31 -3.69
CA ARG A 544 21.83 -5.34 -4.79
C ARG A 544 21.83 -3.88 -4.32
N ALA A 545 21.95 -3.66 -3.01
CA ALA A 545 22.00 -2.33 -2.43
C ALA A 545 23.21 -1.55 -2.99
N ALA A 546 23.03 -0.24 -3.17
CA ALA A 546 24.06 0.66 -3.69
C ALA A 546 25.18 0.98 -2.68
N SER A 547 25.14 0.36 -1.50
CA SER A 547 26.14 0.47 -0.44
C SER A 547 26.19 -0.85 0.32
N PRO A 548 27.25 -1.14 1.10
CA PRO A 548 27.38 -2.41 1.79
C PRO A 548 26.17 -2.70 2.69
N VAL A 549 25.57 -3.88 2.54
CA VAL A 549 24.46 -4.31 3.38
C VAL A 549 24.99 -4.69 4.75
N GLN A 550 24.39 -4.14 5.80
CA GLN A 550 24.78 -4.36 7.18
C GLN A 550 23.98 -5.51 7.78
N ILE A 551 24.71 -6.50 8.30
CA ILE A 551 24.15 -7.57 9.13
C ILE A 551 24.69 -7.38 10.53
N LYS A 552 23.79 -7.09 11.48
CA LYS A 552 24.17 -6.70 12.85
C LYS A 552 24.66 -7.88 13.68
N ARG A 553 24.29 -9.11 13.31
CA ARG A 553 24.57 -10.33 14.05
C ARG A 553 25.14 -11.39 13.10
N HIS A 554 24.60 -12.61 13.07
CA HIS A 554 25.13 -13.72 12.28
C HIS A 554 24.64 -13.72 10.84
N PHE A 555 25.49 -14.18 9.92
CA PHE A 555 25.07 -14.65 8.61
C PHE A 555 25.47 -16.11 8.44
N THR A 556 24.50 -16.97 8.18
CA THR A 556 24.71 -18.40 7.94
C THR A 556 24.22 -18.77 6.55
N ALA A 557 25.09 -19.35 5.73
CA ALA A 557 24.72 -20.03 4.49
C ALA A 557 24.97 -21.53 4.64
N ARG A 558 23.92 -22.34 4.49
CA ARG A 558 24.03 -23.81 4.55
C ARG A 558 24.66 -24.37 3.27
N PRO A 559 25.13 -25.63 3.28
CA PRO A 559 25.46 -26.33 2.04
C PRO A 559 24.35 -26.22 0.99
N ASN A 560 24.71 -26.07 -0.28
CA ASN A 560 23.82 -25.79 -1.42
C ASN A 560 23.08 -24.43 -1.41
N ALA A 561 23.13 -23.64 -0.33
CA ALA A 561 22.57 -22.29 -0.34
C ALA A 561 23.30 -21.40 -1.36
N ARG A 562 22.64 -20.33 -1.82
CA ARG A 562 23.26 -19.36 -2.75
C ARG A 562 23.37 -17.97 -2.14
N LEU A 563 24.54 -17.38 -2.21
CA LEU A 563 24.75 -15.95 -1.96
C LEU A 563 25.20 -15.27 -3.25
N GLU A 564 24.51 -14.21 -3.64
CA GLU A 564 24.78 -13.48 -4.88
C GLU A 564 25.11 -12.02 -4.58
N LEU A 565 26.20 -11.52 -5.13
CA LEU A 565 26.68 -10.15 -4.92
C LEU A 565 26.72 -9.40 -6.27
N ASP A 566 25.88 -8.38 -6.42
CA ASP A 566 25.87 -7.49 -7.59
C ASP A 566 26.82 -6.30 -7.32
N ILE A 567 28.11 -6.48 -7.56
CA ILE A 567 29.18 -5.53 -7.26
C ILE A 567 29.20 -4.38 -8.29
N ASP A 568 29.15 -3.14 -7.83
CA ASP A 568 29.11 -1.95 -8.69
C ASP A 568 30.40 -1.12 -8.73
N GLY A 569 31.47 -1.59 -8.07
CA GLY A 569 32.76 -0.90 -7.99
C GLY A 569 32.78 0.35 -7.12
N LYS A 570 31.66 0.72 -6.48
CA LYS A 570 31.51 1.91 -5.61
C LYS A 570 31.11 1.55 -4.18
N GLY A 571 31.30 0.28 -3.80
CA GLY A 571 30.90 -0.28 -2.51
C GLY A 571 29.51 -0.91 -2.49
N GLY A 572 28.73 -0.79 -3.57
CA GLY A 572 27.47 -1.52 -3.73
C GLY A 572 27.70 -3.02 -3.96
N GLY A 573 26.71 -3.83 -3.59
CA GLY A 573 26.77 -5.29 -3.70
C GLY A 573 27.57 -6.01 -2.63
N GLN A 574 28.20 -5.29 -1.70
CA GLN A 574 29.05 -5.86 -0.64
C GLN A 574 28.26 -6.17 0.64
N LEU A 575 28.83 -7.03 1.50
CA LEU A 575 28.30 -7.35 2.83
C LEU A 575 29.26 -6.93 3.95
N ALA A 576 28.69 -6.30 4.98
CA ALA A 576 29.36 -5.98 6.23
C ALA A 576 28.63 -6.64 7.41
N ILE A 577 29.23 -7.67 7.99
CA ILE A 577 28.65 -8.54 9.01
C ILE A 577 29.34 -8.26 10.34
N ARG A 578 28.62 -7.71 11.32
CA ARG A 578 29.20 -7.40 12.64
C ARG A 578 29.39 -8.63 13.52
N GLY A 579 28.70 -9.74 13.22
CA GLY A 579 28.93 -11.03 13.86
C GLY A 579 29.69 -12.01 12.94
N PRO A 580 29.76 -13.30 13.32
CA PRO A 580 30.38 -14.30 12.48
C PRO A 580 29.60 -14.62 11.20
N LEU A 581 30.37 -14.93 10.15
CA LEU A 581 29.94 -15.55 8.91
C LEU A 581 30.18 -17.07 8.98
N ALA A 582 29.14 -17.88 8.85
CA ALA A 582 29.25 -19.31 8.57
C ALA A 582 29.01 -19.54 7.07
N ALA A 583 30.08 -19.75 6.31
CA ALA A 583 30.03 -19.89 4.85
C ALA A 583 29.89 -21.36 4.42
N GLY A 584 28.92 -21.62 3.55
CA GLY A 584 28.66 -22.88 2.85
C GLY A 584 27.93 -22.62 1.53
N GLY A 585 27.74 -23.63 0.69
CA GLY A 585 27.08 -23.47 -0.60
C GLY A 585 27.86 -22.62 -1.61
N THR A 586 27.16 -21.89 -2.48
CA THR A 586 27.75 -21.14 -3.61
C THR A 586 27.72 -19.63 -3.41
N LEU A 587 28.86 -18.98 -3.60
CA LEU A 587 28.96 -17.53 -3.76
C LEU A 587 29.06 -17.17 -5.24
N VAL A 588 28.15 -16.31 -5.73
CA VAL A 588 28.15 -15.78 -7.10
C VAL A 588 28.44 -14.29 -7.06
N VAL A 589 29.41 -13.85 -7.85
CA VAL A 589 29.77 -12.44 -8.00
C VAL A 589 29.45 -11.98 -9.41
N ARG A 590 28.70 -10.89 -9.51
CA ARG A 590 28.39 -10.21 -10.77
C ARG A 590 28.90 -8.79 -10.71
N PHE A 591 29.43 -8.31 -11.81
CA PHE A 591 29.75 -6.90 -11.95
C PHE A 591 28.62 -6.19 -12.68
N VAL A 592 28.07 -5.16 -12.04
CA VAL A 592 26.88 -4.44 -12.51
C VAL A 592 27.19 -2.96 -12.71
N LYS A 593 26.23 -2.21 -13.29
CA LYS A 593 26.35 -0.77 -13.55
C LYS A 593 27.61 -0.39 -14.35
N GLY A 594 28.03 -1.27 -15.26
CA GLY A 594 29.19 -1.06 -16.14
C GLY A 594 30.54 -1.23 -15.43
N TYR A 595 30.59 -1.74 -14.21
CA TYR A 595 31.87 -2.01 -13.55
C TYR A 595 32.64 -3.11 -14.29
N GLN A 596 33.84 -2.77 -14.76
CA GLN A 596 34.76 -3.67 -15.44
C GLN A 596 36.03 -3.76 -14.60
N PRO A 597 36.23 -4.86 -13.85
CA PRO A 597 37.40 -4.98 -13.00
C PRO A 597 38.66 -5.25 -13.83
N LYS A 598 39.79 -4.76 -13.33
CA LYS A 598 41.09 -4.85 -13.99
C LYS A 598 41.79 -6.15 -13.64
N LEU A 599 42.68 -6.61 -14.52
CA LEU A 599 43.59 -7.72 -14.22
C LEU A 599 44.37 -7.44 -12.94
N GLY A 600 44.41 -8.41 -12.03
CA GLY A 600 45.09 -8.32 -10.74
C GLY A 600 44.33 -7.51 -9.68
N GLU A 601 43.21 -6.87 -10.02
CA GLU A 601 42.40 -6.11 -9.08
C GLU A 601 41.88 -7.00 -7.95
N VAL A 602 42.00 -6.51 -6.71
CA VAL A 602 41.51 -7.18 -5.50
C VAL A 602 40.24 -6.49 -5.03
N ILE A 603 39.12 -7.20 -5.15
CA ILE A 603 37.79 -6.63 -4.93
C ILE A 603 37.25 -7.17 -3.59
N PRO A 604 36.95 -6.30 -2.61
CA PRO A 604 36.30 -6.72 -1.39
C PRO A 604 34.85 -7.13 -1.64
N LEU A 605 34.44 -8.26 -1.06
CA LEU A 605 33.10 -8.81 -1.22
C LEU A 605 32.36 -8.84 0.12
N ILE A 606 32.97 -9.45 1.13
CA ILE A 606 32.38 -9.66 2.44
C ILE A 606 33.41 -9.31 3.50
N ASP A 607 33.00 -8.51 4.48
CA ASP A 607 33.72 -8.25 5.71
C ASP A 607 32.86 -8.73 6.89
N ALA A 608 33.43 -9.55 7.78
CA ALA A 608 32.74 -10.12 8.93
C ALA A 608 33.59 -10.03 10.20
N ALA A 609 33.01 -10.05 11.39
CA ALA A 609 33.81 -10.06 12.63
C ALA A 609 34.67 -11.33 12.78
N ALA A 610 34.17 -12.45 12.27
CA ALA A 610 34.90 -13.71 12.16
C ALA A 610 34.28 -14.57 11.06
N ARG A 611 35.03 -15.55 10.54
CA ARG A 611 34.53 -16.49 9.54
C ARG A 611 34.78 -17.93 9.98
N SER A 612 33.74 -18.76 9.85
CA SER A 612 33.82 -20.23 9.86
C SER A 612 33.35 -20.79 8.50
N GLY A 613 33.86 -21.98 8.15
CA GLY A 613 33.54 -22.61 6.86
C GLY A 613 34.08 -21.87 5.63
N ARG A 614 33.79 -22.39 4.44
CA ARG A 614 34.09 -21.78 3.14
C ARG A 614 32.92 -22.08 2.21
N PHE A 615 32.66 -21.18 1.26
CA PHE A 615 31.79 -21.52 0.14
C PHE A 615 32.37 -22.71 -0.62
N GLU A 616 31.53 -23.69 -0.93
CA GLU A 616 31.84 -24.87 -1.73
C GLU A 616 32.25 -24.46 -3.14
N GLN A 617 31.60 -23.42 -3.67
CA GLN A 617 31.89 -22.85 -4.97
C GLN A 617 31.89 -21.33 -4.92
N ILE A 618 32.83 -20.71 -5.63
CA ILE A 618 32.86 -19.27 -5.88
C ILE A 618 32.90 -19.06 -7.39
N THR A 619 31.85 -18.46 -7.93
CA THR A 619 31.71 -18.15 -9.35
C THR A 619 31.77 -16.64 -9.55
N VAL A 620 32.62 -16.17 -10.46
CA VAL A 620 32.68 -14.77 -10.88
C VAL A 620 32.24 -14.71 -12.34
N GLU A 621 31.05 -14.18 -12.59
CA GLU A 621 30.45 -14.21 -13.93
C GLU A 621 31.29 -13.41 -14.93
N GLY A 622 31.75 -14.09 -15.99
CA GLY A 622 32.55 -13.49 -17.06
C GLY A 622 34.04 -13.32 -16.77
N TYR A 623 34.55 -13.76 -15.60
CA TYR A 623 35.96 -13.58 -15.22
C TYR A 623 36.55 -14.83 -14.57
N ARG A 624 37.84 -15.10 -14.83
CA ARG A 624 38.63 -15.95 -13.94
C ARG A 624 39.04 -15.15 -12.71
N ALA A 625 38.85 -15.71 -11.53
CA ALA A 625 39.23 -15.07 -10.29
C ALA A 625 39.72 -16.09 -9.25
N ARG A 626 40.64 -15.65 -8.40
CA ARG A 626 41.07 -16.41 -7.22
C ARG A 626 40.44 -15.81 -5.97
N PRO A 627 39.75 -16.59 -5.12
CA PRO A 627 39.29 -16.09 -3.83
C PRO A 627 40.48 -15.86 -2.88
N VAL A 628 40.46 -14.72 -2.20
CA VAL A 628 41.43 -14.34 -1.18
C VAL A 628 40.70 -14.30 0.16
N PHE A 629 40.98 -15.28 1.01
CA PHE A 629 40.37 -15.43 2.31
C PHE A 629 41.22 -14.80 3.41
N SER A 630 40.57 -14.20 4.39
CA SER A 630 41.17 -13.84 5.69
C SER A 630 40.37 -14.46 6.83
N ALA A 631 40.74 -14.15 8.07
CA ALA A 631 40.00 -14.57 9.26
C ALA A 631 38.59 -13.93 9.34
N SER A 632 38.44 -12.73 8.77
CA SER A 632 37.23 -11.90 8.85
C SER A 632 36.53 -11.73 7.50
N GLY A 633 37.25 -11.71 6.38
CA GLY A 633 36.69 -11.31 5.09
C GLY A 633 36.98 -12.24 3.92
N ILE A 634 36.23 -12.02 2.85
CA ILE A 634 36.36 -12.66 1.54
C ILE A 634 36.54 -11.57 0.48
N LYS A 635 37.60 -11.69 -0.31
CA LYS A 635 37.88 -10.88 -1.49
C LYS A 635 38.07 -11.79 -2.70
N ILE A 636 38.06 -11.23 -3.90
CA ILE A 636 38.50 -11.91 -5.12
C ILE A 636 39.62 -11.13 -5.78
N GLN A 637 40.56 -11.83 -6.40
CA GLN A 637 41.59 -11.26 -7.26
C GLN A 637 41.31 -11.68 -8.72
N ILE A 638 41.17 -10.72 -9.63
CA ILE A 638 40.95 -11.01 -11.05
C ILE A 638 42.22 -11.57 -11.68
N LEU A 639 42.07 -12.65 -12.44
CA LEU A 639 43.15 -13.35 -13.14
C LEU A 639 43.07 -13.10 -14.65
N ALA A 640 44.14 -13.46 -15.36
CA ALA A 640 44.11 -13.51 -16.81
C ALA A 640 43.12 -14.60 -17.27
N ALA A 641 42.50 -14.38 -18.43
CA ALA A 641 41.44 -15.22 -18.99
C ALA A 641 41.89 -16.65 -19.32
#